data_AF-A0A2P7TGQ5-F1
#
_entry.id   AF-A0A2P7TGQ5-F1
#
_cell.length_a   1.000
_cell.length_b   1.000
_cell.length_c   1.000
_cell.angle_alpha   90.00
_cell.angle_beta   90.00
_cell.angle_gamma   90.00
#
_symmetry.space_group_name_H-M   'P 1'
#
loop_
_entity.id
_entity.type
_entity.pdbx_description
1 polymer ?
#
loop_
_entity_poly.entity_id
_entity_poly.type
_entity_poly.pdbx_seq_one_letter_code
_entity_poly.pdbx_strand_id
1 'polypeptide(L)'
;MHFNALNRLRLSGFEAANYGHRAIYTWLLLLFIQQGSVLCVAQERISENSPQTYAIVIGISEYKEINNLEFADDDARLFHNFLLRAGIDSAFVYAFYNETATFNHIALAMESIVEKATVNDQVLFYFAGHGANEIAGDDSSGNLLLYDSFKSNYNAVRNGLLPISYLEEFAQKLCTKGVHMFMFTDACYAGQIAEINKNSEQVLKQLSGNWCNTSKILSCQADQESREGSKWGGGHGVFTYILLTLLSNAASYEHLPQELQRLVSKETNGKQTPCTDGNFTFLNVAARGSKSINISAEEQRLYALCNGALAQQTLLEPAAQSAFHYCKQLQNQFPQSGLTYKAVAQLTDTLLWLPQNIIDKYVKEEIYINFIFTVYYKIDSNLLKTALQQLTAALDIIKPESMLYKQTKAKKLCFNFLVAAEQKIEAFEKNRHYLDEAIALDPSAVLAHNRLGLALLKYDLNAAKISLDKTLQLAPNWSYSHNALGMYYNFMENYQLSIDWFNKGKNLNANNPFLYGNLAYLYYRTREYDKALLEWKAQSDIDLRNGTLWLTPKDSVGYYMELVLCYMGLQDIVQAEQCLREMERISFSLHSQDKRNVNNYIMEKRACLEAMKGNMEKALNEYEALFKNLLPDERSTYTMNYFTDAYSNYYPNTLVTNKHFIELVNKYCPAGK
;
A
#
# COMPACT_ATOMS: atom_id res chain seq x y z
N MET A 1 33.56 55.41 -20.99
CA MET A 1 34.42 56.54 -21.37
C MET A 1 35.63 56.03 -22.14
N HIS A 2 35.56 55.97 -23.47
CA HIS A 2 36.57 56.49 -24.41
C HIS A 2 36.26 55.94 -25.80
N PHE A 3 35.82 56.88 -26.64
CA PHE A 3 35.62 56.80 -28.07
C PHE A 3 36.97 56.69 -28.79
N ASN A 4 37.06 55.86 -29.83
CA ASN A 4 37.86 56.04 -31.05
C ASN A 4 37.85 54.73 -31.87
N ALA A 5 37.80 54.67 -33.19
CA ALA A 5 37.56 55.67 -34.23
C ALA A 5 37.55 54.95 -35.61
N LEU A 6 37.17 55.71 -36.65
CA LEU A 6 37.60 55.61 -38.07
C LEU A 6 36.88 54.53 -38.91
N ASN A 7 36.29 54.81 -40.08
CA ASN A 7 36.58 55.82 -41.12
C ASN A 7 35.29 56.09 -41.95
N ARG A 8 34.89 57.37 -42.16
CA ARG A 8 35.00 58.18 -43.42
C ARG A 8 34.29 57.55 -44.64
N LEU A 9 33.43 58.19 -45.45
CA LEU A 9 33.08 59.57 -45.86
C LEU A 9 31.65 59.50 -46.48
N ARG A 10 30.71 60.40 -46.14
CA ARG A 10 30.27 61.61 -46.89
C ARG A 10 29.66 61.39 -48.30
N LEU A 11 28.47 61.99 -48.42
CA LEU A 11 27.86 62.65 -49.60
C LEU A 11 26.86 61.86 -50.47
N SER A 12 25.59 62.18 -50.21
CA SER A 12 24.58 62.65 -51.19
C SER A 12 24.75 62.24 -52.65
N GLY A 13 23.75 61.51 -53.15
CA GLY A 13 23.51 61.33 -54.58
C GLY A 13 22.13 60.73 -54.78
N PHE A 14 21.19 61.58 -55.19
CA PHE A 14 19.96 61.18 -55.86
C PHE A 14 20.30 60.18 -56.96
N GLU A 15 19.67 58.99 -56.94
CA GLU A 15 19.15 58.37 -58.16
C GLU A 15 18.22 57.21 -57.79
N ALA A 16 16.93 57.53 -57.85
CA ALA A 16 15.86 56.57 -57.95
C ALA A 16 15.98 55.81 -59.27
N ALA A 17 16.01 54.48 -59.20
CA ALA A 17 15.32 53.56 -60.10
C ALA A 17 15.94 52.16 -59.97
N ASN A 18 15.69 51.46 -58.86
CA ASN A 18 15.71 49.97 -58.83
C ASN A 18 15.14 49.33 -57.55
N TYR A 19 14.36 50.09 -56.76
CA TYR A 19 13.71 49.57 -55.55
C TYR A 19 12.33 48.92 -55.78
N GLY A 20 11.88 48.80 -57.04
CA GLY A 20 10.61 48.14 -57.37
C GLY A 20 10.72 46.61 -57.50
N HIS A 21 11.86 46.08 -57.95
CA HIS A 21 11.97 44.64 -58.22
C HIS A 21 12.54 43.82 -57.06
N ARG A 22 13.41 44.37 -56.21
CA ARG A 22 13.93 43.60 -55.05
C ARG A 22 12.96 43.49 -53.89
N ALA A 23 12.02 44.42 -53.73
CA ALA A 23 10.99 44.35 -52.70
C ALA A 23 9.93 43.27 -53.00
N ILE A 24 9.60 43.04 -54.27
CA ILE A 24 8.64 42.01 -54.69
C ILE A 24 9.24 40.60 -54.54
N TYR A 25 10.53 40.41 -54.85
CA TYR A 25 11.20 39.13 -54.62
C TYR A 25 11.46 38.82 -53.14
N THR A 26 11.70 39.84 -52.29
CA THR A 26 11.81 39.62 -50.82
C THR A 26 10.45 39.40 -50.16
N TRP A 27 9.37 40.03 -50.64
CA TRP A 27 8.00 39.74 -50.18
C TRP A 27 7.50 38.37 -50.66
N LEU A 28 7.81 37.94 -51.89
CA LEU A 28 7.48 36.59 -52.37
C LEU A 28 8.33 35.50 -51.72
N LEU A 29 9.61 35.75 -51.38
CA LEU A 29 10.40 34.80 -50.58
C LEU A 29 9.92 34.74 -49.13
N LEU A 30 9.46 35.84 -48.52
CA LEU A 30 8.89 35.82 -47.17
C LEU A 30 7.50 35.15 -47.13
N LEU A 31 6.70 35.25 -48.19
CA LEU A 31 5.46 34.47 -48.35
C LEU A 31 5.76 32.98 -48.61
N PHE A 32 6.84 32.64 -49.31
CA PHE A 32 7.28 31.24 -49.45
C PHE A 32 7.97 30.68 -48.20
N ILE A 33 8.52 31.51 -47.31
CA ILE A 33 9.08 31.07 -46.02
C ILE A 33 8.00 31.05 -44.93
N GLN A 34 6.90 31.80 -45.06
CA GLN A 34 5.71 31.65 -44.20
C GLN A 34 4.68 30.61 -44.68
N GLN A 35 4.77 30.14 -45.94
CA GLN A 35 4.01 28.96 -46.42
C GLN A 35 4.88 27.71 -46.62
N GLY A 36 6.21 27.83 -46.52
CA GLY A 36 7.18 26.73 -46.67
C GLY A 36 7.67 26.11 -45.37
N SER A 37 7.14 26.52 -44.22
CA SER A 37 7.40 25.90 -42.90
C SER A 37 6.18 25.17 -42.31
N VAL A 38 5.15 24.92 -43.13
CA VAL A 38 3.96 24.11 -42.75
C VAL A 38 3.79 22.90 -43.69
N LEU A 39 4.80 22.58 -44.51
CA LEU A 39 4.86 21.34 -45.28
C LEU A 39 6.01 20.44 -44.84
N CYS A 40 6.05 20.15 -43.55
CA CYS A 40 6.56 18.90 -43.02
C CYS A 40 5.83 18.68 -41.69
N VAL A 41 5.20 17.51 -41.52
CA VAL A 41 4.26 17.18 -40.42
C VAL A 41 2.85 17.75 -40.58
N ALA A 42 2.17 17.36 -41.65
CA ALA A 42 0.75 17.03 -41.63
C ALA A 42 0.38 16.37 -42.97
N GLN A 43 1.14 15.36 -43.38
CA GLN A 43 0.46 14.22 -43.97
C GLN A 43 -0.09 13.46 -42.76
N GLU A 44 -1.18 13.99 -42.18
CA GLU A 44 -2.17 13.14 -41.56
C GLU A 44 -2.48 12.13 -42.64
N ARG A 45 -1.83 10.95 -42.54
CA ARG A 45 -2.54 9.75 -42.86
C ARG A 45 -3.81 9.85 -42.02
N ILE A 46 -4.88 10.33 -42.63
CA ILE A 46 -6.16 9.65 -42.51
C ILE A 46 -5.86 8.23 -43.00
N SER A 47 -5.20 7.41 -42.16
CA SER A 47 -5.51 6.02 -42.17
C SER A 47 -6.94 6.02 -41.70
N GLU A 48 -7.86 5.69 -42.61
CA GLU A 48 -9.14 5.13 -42.19
C GLU A 48 -8.81 4.00 -41.22
N ASN A 49 -8.75 4.30 -39.92
CA ASN A 49 -8.52 3.31 -38.89
C ASN A 49 -9.76 2.44 -38.93
N SER A 50 -9.61 1.27 -39.54
CA SER A 50 -10.62 0.23 -39.45
C SER A 50 -10.94 0.04 -37.96
N PRO A 51 -12.24 -0.07 -37.59
CA PRO A 51 -12.67 -0.29 -36.22
C PRO A 51 -11.80 -1.32 -35.51
N GLN A 52 -11.21 -0.95 -34.38
CA GLN A 52 -10.39 -1.85 -33.57
C GLN A 52 -11.20 -2.47 -32.44
N THR A 53 -10.79 -3.68 -32.08
CA THR A 53 -11.34 -4.39 -30.93
C THR A 53 -10.24 -4.56 -29.90
N TYR A 54 -10.34 -3.81 -28.82
CA TYR A 54 -9.50 -4.01 -27.65
C TYR A 54 -10.12 -5.07 -26.76
N ALA A 55 -9.29 -5.87 -26.09
CA ALA A 55 -9.78 -6.86 -25.14
C ALA A 55 -8.91 -6.89 -23.88
N ILE A 56 -9.54 -6.88 -22.71
CA ILE A 56 -8.94 -7.25 -21.44
C ILE A 56 -9.50 -8.63 -21.09
N VAL A 57 -8.63 -9.62 -20.92
CA VAL A 57 -9.00 -11.01 -20.64
C VAL A 57 -8.30 -11.46 -19.36
N ILE A 58 -9.08 -11.75 -18.32
CA ILE A 58 -8.55 -12.08 -16.99
C ILE A 58 -9.07 -13.46 -16.59
N GLY A 59 -8.18 -14.34 -16.14
CA GLY A 59 -8.53 -15.66 -15.62
C GLY A 59 -7.63 -16.09 -14.49
N ILE A 60 -8.21 -16.51 -13.36
CA ILE A 60 -7.45 -16.76 -12.13
C ILE A 60 -7.92 -18.06 -11.50
N SER A 61 -7.14 -19.12 -11.70
CA SER A 61 -7.34 -20.41 -11.03
C SER A 61 -6.49 -20.50 -9.77
N GLU A 62 -5.25 -20.01 -9.85
CA GLU A 62 -4.32 -20.03 -8.72
C GLU A 62 -4.37 -18.70 -7.98
N TYR A 63 -4.66 -18.75 -6.67
CA TYR A 63 -4.63 -17.60 -5.78
C TYR A 63 -3.54 -17.78 -4.74
N LYS A 64 -2.91 -16.68 -4.33
CA LYS A 64 -1.81 -16.73 -3.35
C LYS A 64 -2.25 -17.25 -1.98
N GLU A 65 -3.42 -16.83 -1.50
CA GLU A 65 -3.93 -17.21 -0.19
C GLU A 65 -5.40 -17.64 -0.17
N ILE A 66 -6.17 -17.24 -1.18
CA ILE A 66 -7.56 -17.65 -1.37
C ILE A 66 -7.62 -19.08 -1.92
N ASN A 67 -8.77 -19.74 -1.81
CA ASN A 67 -8.96 -21.07 -2.38
C ASN A 67 -8.88 -21.00 -3.91
N ASN A 68 -8.18 -21.95 -4.51
CA ASN A 68 -8.01 -22.03 -5.97
C ASN A 68 -9.31 -22.48 -6.66
N LEU A 69 -9.47 -22.06 -7.91
CA LEU A 69 -10.47 -22.57 -8.86
C LEU A 69 -9.82 -23.59 -9.79
N GLU A 70 -10.63 -24.39 -10.47
CA GLU A 70 -10.11 -25.47 -11.33
C GLU A 70 -9.86 -25.02 -12.76
N PHE A 71 -10.72 -24.19 -13.35
CA PHE A 71 -10.69 -23.90 -14.81
C PHE A 71 -10.76 -22.42 -15.21
N ALA A 72 -10.68 -21.47 -14.27
CA ALA A 72 -10.89 -20.05 -14.58
C ALA A 72 -9.82 -19.44 -15.53
N ASP A 73 -8.55 -19.79 -15.35
CA ASP A 73 -7.49 -19.37 -16.27
C ASP A 73 -7.57 -20.09 -17.63
N ASP A 74 -7.95 -21.37 -17.65
CA ASP A 74 -8.23 -22.12 -18.88
C ASP A 74 -9.39 -21.50 -19.68
N ASP A 75 -10.46 -21.09 -19.00
CA ASP A 75 -11.61 -20.38 -19.58
C ASP A 75 -11.18 -19.05 -20.22
N ALA A 76 -10.33 -18.28 -19.54
CA ALA A 76 -9.75 -17.05 -20.08
C ALA A 76 -8.83 -17.31 -21.27
N ARG A 77 -8.00 -18.37 -21.23
CA ARG A 77 -7.14 -18.78 -22.36
C ARG A 77 -7.98 -19.19 -23.57
N LEU A 78 -9.08 -19.90 -23.36
CA LEU A 78 -10.02 -20.23 -24.42
C LEU A 78 -10.61 -18.96 -25.06
N PHE A 79 -11.05 -18.00 -24.24
CA PHE A 79 -11.57 -16.73 -24.73
C PHE A 79 -10.52 -15.94 -25.51
N HIS A 80 -9.30 -15.82 -24.98
CA HIS A 80 -8.18 -15.19 -25.68
C HIS A 80 -7.89 -15.86 -27.03
N ASN A 81 -7.80 -17.19 -27.06
CA ASN A 81 -7.55 -17.94 -28.30
C ASN A 81 -8.68 -17.76 -29.33
N PHE A 82 -9.93 -17.66 -28.86
CA PHE A 82 -11.06 -17.31 -29.72
C PHE A 82 -10.88 -15.94 -30.37
N LEU A 83 -10.47 -14.91 -29.61
CA LEU A 83 -10.23 -13.56 -30.16
C LEU A 83 -9.15 -13.57 -31.24
N LEU A 84 -8.04 -14.28 -31.01
CA LEU A 84 -6.97 -14.39 -32.01
C LEU A 84 -7.44 -15.12 -33.29
N ARG A 85 -8.22 -16.20 -33.14
CA ARG A 85 -8.83 -16.92 -34.28
C ARG A 85 -9.86 -16.07 -35.03
N ALA A 86 -10.56 -15.20 -34.31
CA ALA A 86 -11.44 -14.17 -34.87
C ALA A 86 -10.66 -13.03 -35.58
N GLY A 87 -9.33 -13.10 -35.62
CA GLY A 87 -8.48 -12.16 -36.34
C GLY A 87 -8.14 -10.89 -35.56
N ILE A 88 -8.50 -10.80 -34.28
CA ILE A 88 -8.12 -9.66 -33.43
C ILE A 88 -6.60 -9.72 -33.23
N ASP A 89 -5.92 -8.61 -33.50
CA ASP A 89 -4.47 -8.54 -33.35
C ASP A 89 -4.09 -8.70 -31.87
N SER A 90 -3.12 -9.59 -31.59
CA SER A 90 -2.61 -9.83 -30.23
C SER A 90 -2.02 -8.58 -29.56
N ALA A 91 -1.69 -7.53 -30.33
CA ALA A 91 -1.30 -6.23 -29.81
C ALA A 91 -2.45 -5.48 -29.10
N PHE A 92 -3.71 -5.83 -29.38
CA PHE A 92 -4.91 -5.25 -28.77
C PHE A 92 -5.57 -6.15 -27.72
N VAL A 93 -5.02 -7.35 -27.49
CA VAL A 93 -5.50 -8.28 -26.46
C VAL A 93 -4.56 -8.27 -25.26
N TYR A 94 -5.05 -7.74 -24.15
CA TYR A 94 -4.39 -7.65 -22.86
C TYR A 94 -4.87 -8.82 -22.00
N ALA A 95 -4.12 -9.92 -22.00
CA ALA A 95 -4.51 -11.13 -21.29
C ALA A 95 -3.65 -11.34 -20.03
N PHE A 96 -4.32 -11.62 -18.91
CA PHE A 96 -3.71 -11.80 -17.58
C PHE A 96 -4.22 -13.10 -16.95
N TYR A 97 -3.28 -13.98 -16.62
CA TYR A 97 -3.55 -15.29 -16.04
C TYR A 97 -2.81 -15.44 -14.73
N ASN A 98 -3.48 -16.00 -13.72
CA ASN A 98 -2.88 -16.34 -12.42
C ASN A 98 -1.94 -15.23 -11.92
N GLU A 99 -0.65 -15.49 -11.75
CA GLU A 99 0.34 -14.56 -11.18
C GLU A 99 0.47 -13.20 -11.91
N THR A 100 0.01 -13.12 -13.15
CA THR A 100 0.02 -11.87 -13.94
C THR A 100 -1.28 -11.06 -13.82
N ALA A 101 -2.34 -11.64 -13.27
CA ALA A 101 -3.61 -10.97 -13.01
C ALA A 101 -3.54 -10.17 -11.71
N THR A 102 -2.72 -9.12 -11.71
CA THR A 102 -2.58 -8.15 -10.61
C THR A 102 -3.29 -6.84 -10.95
N PHE A 103 -3.62 -6.04 -9.93
CA PHE A 103 -4.34 -4.77 -10.12
C PHE A 103 -3.59 -3.83 -11.06
N ASN A 104 -2.28 -3.73 -10.88
CA ASN A 104 -1.41 -2.83 -11.63
C ASN A 104 -1.38 -3.17 -13.13
N HIS A 105 -1.22 -4.44 -13.48
CA HIS A 105 -1.25 -4.91 -14.87
C HIS A 105 -2.57 -4.54 -15.56
N ILE A 106 -3.68 -4.78 -14.87
CA ILE A 106 -5.03 -4.50 -15.37
C ILE A 106 -5.27 -3.00 -15.49
N ALA A 107 -4.91 -2.21 -14.48
CA ALA A 107 -5.07 -0.76 -14.47
C ALA A 107 -4.29 -0.10 -15.63
N LEU A 108 -3.05 -0.53 -15.87
CA LEU A 108 -2.24 -0.02 -16.99
C LEU A 108 -2.81 -0.41 -18.35
N ALA A 109 -3.40 -1.60 -18.48
CA ALA A 109 -4.10 -2.00 -19.71
C ALA A 109 -5.35 -1.14 -19.95
N MET A 110 -6.18 -0.93 -18.93
CA MET A 110 -7.34 -0.05 -18.99
C MET A 110 -6.95 1.37 -19.43
N GLU A 111 -5.89 1.93 -18.85
CA GLU A 111 -5.41 3.26 -19.21
C GLU A 111 -4.88 3.35 -20.64
N SER A 112 -4.15 2.31 -21.08
CA SER A 112 -3.69 2.18 -22.47
C SER A 112 -4.87 2.20 -23.46
N ILE A 113 -5.94 1.47 -23.14
CA ILE A 113 -7.14 1.41 -23.96
C ILE A 113 -7.88 2.75 -23.96
N VAL A 114 -8.09 3.35 -22.78
CA VAL A 114 -8.72 4.69 -22.68
C VAL A 114 -7.95 5.71 -23.49
N GLU A 115 -6.63 5.66 -23.53
CA GLU A 115 -5.82 6.60 -24.33
C GLU A 115 -6.04 6.41 -25.83
N LYS A 116 -5.92 5.18 -26.32
CA LYS A 116 -5.87 4.86 -27.75
C LYS A 116 -7.23 4.76 -28.42
N ALA A 117 -8.24 4.27 -27.69
CA ALA A 117 -9.54 3.97 -28.27
C ALA A 117 -10.23 5.25 -28.76
N THR A 118 -10.90 5.12 -29.89
CA THR A 118 -11.63 6.14 -30.63
C THR A 118 -13.07 5.71 -30.85
N VAL A 119 -13.95 6.63 -31.26
CA VAL A 119 -15.40 6.42 -31.39
C VAL A 119 -15.85 5.19 -32.20
N ASN A 120 -15.02 4.68 -33.10
CA ASN A 120 -15.34 3.51 -33.92
C ASN A 120 -14.87 2.19 -33.31
N ASP A 121 -14.15 2.24 -32.19
CA ASP A 121 -13.59 1.07 -31.53
C ASP A 121 -14.57 0.49 -30.50
N GLN A 122 -14.33 -0.75 -30.12
CA GLN A 122 -15.03 -1.41 -29.03
C GLN A 122 -14.04 -2.04 -28.05
N VAL A 123 -14.48 -2.24 -26.82
CA VAL A 123 -13.70 -2.88 -25.76
C VAL A 123 -14.41 -4.12 -25.26
N LEU A 124 -13.72 -5.24 -25.24
CA LEU A 124 -14.16 -6.47 -24.59
C LEU A 124 -13.50 -6.56 -23.22
N PHE A 125 -14.28 -6.85 -22.19
CA PHE A 125 -13.78 -7.16 -20.86
C PHE A 125 -14.28 -8.54 -20.47
N TYR A 126 -13.36 -9.49 -20.36
CA TYR A 126 -13.62 -10.85 -19.93
C TYR A 126 -12.94 -11.10 -18.58
N PHE A 127 -13.68 -11.63 -17.62
CA PHE A 127 -13.15 -12.00 -16.30
C PHE A 127 -13.69 -13.37 -15.88
N ALA A 128 -12.79 -14.26 -15.46
CA ALA A 128 -13.12 -15.52 -14.79
C ALA A 128 -12.33 -15.62 -13.46
N GLY A 129 -13.03 -15.78 -12.34
CA GLY A 129 -12.42 -15.79 -11.01
C GLY A 129 -13.41 -15.48 -9.88
N HIS A 130 -12.92 -15.31 -8.65
CA HIS A 130 -13.75 -14.96 -7.51
C HIS A 130 -14.20 -13.48 -7.51
N GLY A 131 -15.40 -13.23 -7.01
CA GLY A 131 -15.84 -11.92 -6.53
C GLY A 131 -15.91 -11.89 -5.00
N ALA A 132 -15.76 -10.71 -4.40
CA ALA A 132 -15.88 -10.51 -2.95
C ALA A 132 -16.53 -9.18 -2.59
N ASN A 133 -17.12 -9.12 -1.39
CA ASN A 133 -17.52 -7.86 -0.76
C ASN A 133 -16.48 -7.44 0.27
N GLU A 134 -16.31 -6.12 0.44
CA GLU A 134 -15.69 -5.59 1.65
C GLU A 134 -16.61 -5.76 2.88
N ILE A 135 -16.01 -6.01 4.04
CA ILE A 135 -16.72 -5.99 5.32
C ILE A 135 -16.69 -4.55 5.86
N ALA A 136 -17.88 -3.96 5.95
CA ALA A 136 -18.31 -2.84 6.79
C ALA A 136 -17.58 -1.46 6.68
N GLY A 137 -18.22 -0.54 5.94
CA GLY A 137 -18.12 0.92 6.17
C GLY A 137 -18.58 1.77 4.98
N ASP A 138 -19.84 2.22 5.00
CA ASP A 138 -20.58 3.15 4.08
C ASP A 138 -20.46 2.99 2.55
N ASP A 139 -19.30 2.63 2.01
CA ASP A 139 -19.12 2.20 0.62
C ASP A 139 -19.22 0.68 0.57
N SER A 140 -20.42 0.17 0.36
CA SER A 140 -20.67 -1.24 0.03
C SER A 140 -20.19 -1.57 -1.40
N SER A 141 -18.94 -1.26 -1.77
CA SER A 141 -18.42 -1.51 -3.12
C SER A 141 -17.89 -2.94 -3.24
N GLY A 142 -18.46 -3.72 -4.15
CA GLY A 142 -18.00 -5.05 -4.51
C GLY A 142 -16.69 -5.00 -5.29
N ASN A 143 -15.94 -6.08 -5.20
CA ASN A 143 -14.62 -6.24 -5.79
C ASN A 143 -14.54 -7.56 -6.56
N LEU A 144 -13.74 -7.57 -7.63
CA LEU A 144 -13.24 -8.79 -8.25
C LEU A 144 -11.89 -9.14 -7.62
N LEU A 145 -11.72 -10.38 -7.20
CA LEU A 145 -10.49 -10.85 -6.55
C LEU A 145 -9.43 -11.17 -7.60
N LEU A 146 -8.25 -10.61 -7.40
CA LEU A 146 -7.07 -10.79 -8.23
C LEU A 146 -6.10 -11.80 -7.60
N TYR A 147 -5.03 -12.18 -8.30
CA TYR A 147 -4.11 -13.25 -7.85
C TYR A 147 -3.53 -13.03 -6.45
N ASP A 148 -3.14 -11.79 -6.16
CA ASP A 148 -2.55 -11.36 -4.90
C ASP A 148 -3.59 -10.97 -3.84
N SER A 149 -4.83 -11.46 -3.96
CA SER A 149 -5.85 -11.33 -2.90
C SER A 149 -5.50 -12.13 -1.65
N PHE A 150 -5.83 -11.59 -0.48
CA PHE A 150 -5.56 -12.19 0.83
C PHE A 150 -6.86 -12.66 1.52
N LYS A 151 -6.80 -13.75 2.30
CA LYS A 151 -7.95 -14.29 3.07
C LYS A 151 -8.39 -13.39 4.22
N SER A 152 -7.42 -12.75 4.87
CA SER A 152 -7.67 -11.81 5.95
C SER A 152 -7.92 -10.43 5.36
N ASN A 153 -9.08 -9.86 5.66
CA ASN A 153 -9.64 -8.64 5.10
C ASN A 153 -8.78 -7.38 5.39
N TYR A 154 -7.64 -7.26 4.73
CA TYR A 154 -6.71 -6.16 4.93
C TYR A 154 -6.63 -5.32 3.67
N ASN A 155 -7.52 -4.34 3.59
CA ASN A 155 -7.55 -3.26 2.60
C ASN A 155 -6.33 -2.32 2.71
N ALA A 156 -5.22 -2.77 3.30
CA ALA A 156 -4.13 -1.89 3.74
C ALA A 156 -3.49 -1.12 2.60
N VAL A 157 -3.49 -1.69 1.39
CA VAL A 157 -3.48 -0.96 0.12
C VAL A 157 -4.12 -1.85 -0.94
N ARG A 158 -4.92 -1.31 -1.87
CA ARG A 158 -5.76 -1.97 -2.91
C ARG A 158 -5.12 -3.02 -3.86
N ASN A 159 -3.96 -3.58 -3.53
CA ASN A 159 -3.36 -4.68 -4.28
C ASN A 159 -4.16 -5.96 -4.03
N GLY A 160 -4.37 -6.78 -5.06
CA GLY A 160 -5.24 -7.96 -4.99
C GLY A 160 -6.72 -7.72 -5.28
N LEU A 161 -7.22 -6.48 -5.35
CA LEU A 161 -8.65 -6.23 -5.62
C LEU A 161 -8.81 -5.36 -6.86
N LEU A 162 -9.79 -5.69 -7.70
CA LEU A 162 -10.30 -4.80 -8.76
C LEU A 162 -11.68 -4.29 -8.35
N PRO A 163 -11.79 -3.03 -7.87
CA PRO A 163 -13.06 -2.46 -7.44
C PRO A 163 -14.01 -2.27 -8.62
N ILE A 164 -15.28 -2.65 -8.42
CA ILE A 164 -16.30 -2.49 -9.46
C ILE A 164 -16.48 -1.01 -9.84
N SER A 165 -16.37 -0.11 -8.88
CA SER A 165 -16.42 1.35 -9.13
C SER A 165 -15.30 1.83 -10.06
N TYR A 166 -14.12 1.21 -10.01
CA TYR A 166 -13.03 1.51 -10.94
C TYR A 166 -13.33 0.99 -12.35
N LEU A 167 -13.97 -0.17 -12.47
CA LEU A 167 -14.43 -0.72 -13.74
C LEU A 167 -15.55 0.13 -14.36
N GLU A 168 -16.46 0.63 -13.55
CA GLU A 168 -17.50 1.58 -13.96
C GLU A 168 -16.89 2.92 -14.42
N GLU A 169 -15.90 3.46 -13.71
CA GLU A 169 -15.16 4.66 -14.12
C GLU A 169 -14.46 4.45 -15.47
N PHE A 170 -13.86 3.26 -15.68
CA PHE A 170 -13.28 2.88 -16.97
C PHE A 170 -14.32 2.87 -18.08
N ALA A 171 -15.48 2.23 -17.87
CA ALA A 171 -16.59 2.23 -18.82
C ALA A 171 -17.07 3.66 -19.14
N GLN A 172 -17.17 4.52 -18.12
CA GLN A 172 -17.55 5.93 -18.29
C GLN A 172 -16.54 6.70 -19.15
N LYS A 173 -15.23 6.49 -18.96
CA LYS A 173 -14.16 7.11 -19.78
C LYS A 173 -14.18 6.65 -21.23
N LEU A 174 -14.58 5.40 -21.48
CA LEU A 174 -14.82 4.91 -22.84
C LEU A 174 -16.07 5.55 -23.45
N CYS A 175 -17.14 5.64 -22.66
CA CYS A 175 -18.40 6.24 -23.08
C CYS A 175 -18.24 7.69 -23.55
N THR A 176 -17.43 8.51 -22.85
CA THR A 176 -17.17 9.90 -23.26
C THR A 176 -16.44 10.02 -24.61
N LYS A 177 -15.80 8.94 -25.06
CA LYS A 177 -15.19 8.82 -26.39
C LYS A 177 -16.10 8.18 -27.43
N GLY A 178 -17.32 7.79 -27.05
CA GLY A 178 -18.26 7.04 -27.88
C GLY A 178 -17.87 5.57 -28.09
N VAL A 179 -16.92 5.05 -27.32
CA VAL A 179 -16.48 3.64 -27.36
C VAL A 179 -17.47 2.79 -26.59
N HIS A 180 -17.88 1.64 -27.15
CA HIS A 180 -18.76 0.69 -26.47
C HIS A 180 -17.96 -0.38 -25.74
N MET A 181 -18.34 -0.67 -24.49
CA MET A 181 -17.76 -1.76 -23.70
C MET A 181 -18.69 -2.98 -23.62
N PHE A 182 -18.18 -4.14 -23.97
CA PHE A 182 -18.84 -5.44 -23.84
C PHE A 182 -18.19 -6.23 -22.71
N MET A 183 -18.96 -6.56 -21.69
CA MET A 183 -18.48 -7.24 -20.49
C MET A 183 -19.03 -8.66 -20.40
N PHE A 184 -18.14 -9.62 -20.15
CA PHE A 184 -18.47 -11.02 -19.88
C PHE A 184 -17.77 -11.42 -18.59
N THR A 185 -18.52 -11.76 -17.54
CA THR A 185 -17.93 -12.13 -16.25
C THR A 185 -18.41 -13.50 -15.82
N ASP A 186 -17.49 -14.47 -15.82
CA ASP A 186 -17.65 -15.72 -15.10
C ASP A 186 -17.14 -15.60 -13.66
N ALA A 187 -17.83 -14.76 -12.89
CA ALA A 187 -17.51 -14.49 -11.50
C ALA A 187 -18.69 -14.88 -10.61
N CYS A 188 -18.66 -16.08 -10.02
CA CYS A 188 -19.60 -16.47 -8.96
C CYS A 188 -18.88 -17.33 -7.89
N TYR A 189 -19.28 -17.12 -6.62
CA TYR A 189 -18.87 -17.77 -5.36
C TYR A 189 -18.19 -19.16 -5.49
N ALA A 190 -16.90 -19.28 -5.18
CA ALA A 190 -16.41 -20.56 -4.67
C ALA A 190 -16.75 -20.67 -3.18
N GLY A 191 -17.77 -21.47 -2.91
CA GLY A 191 -18.11 -21.86 -1.55
C GLY A 191 -16.95 -22.57 -0.88
N GLN A 192 -16.28 -21.86 0.04
CA GLN A 192 -15.66 -22.36 1.29
C GLN A 192 -14.82 -21.29 2.00
N ILE A 193 -15.29 -20.04 2.08
CA ILE A 193 -14.76 -19.07 3.06
C ILE A 193 -15.81 -18.91 4.15
N ALA A 194 -15.84 -19.89 5.05
CA ALA A 194 -16.56 -19.80 6.30
C ALA A 194 -15.90 -18.71 7.15
N GLU A 195 -16.37 -17.46 7.02
CA GLU A 195 -16.35 -16.35 8.00
C GLU A 195 -16.57 -14.97 7.35
N ILE A 196 -16.56 -14.85 6.01
CA ILE A 196 -16.91 -13.61 5.31
C ILE A 196 -18.38 -13.68 4.85
N ASN A 197 -19.20 -12.81 5.47
CA ASN A 197 -20.67 -12.80 5.46
C ASN A 197 -21.39 -12.95 4.09
N LYS A 198 -22.45 -13.79 4.12
CA LYS A 198 -23.76 -13.87 3.42
C LYS A 198 -24.24 -12.84 2.35
N ASN A 199 -23.42 -11.99 1.72
CA ASN A 199 -23.92 -10.88 0.88
C ASN A 199 -23.49 -10.93 -0.61
N SER A 200 -23.25 -12.10 -1.21
CA SER A 200 -22.89 -12.26 -2.65
C SER A 200 -23.79 -11.51 -3.64
N GLU A 201 -25.03 -11.23 -3.24
CA GLU A 201 -25.98 -10.41 -3.98
C GLU A 201 -25.48 -8.99 -4.31
N GLN A 202 -24.62 -8.38 -3.47
CA GLN A 202 -24.18 -6.99 -3.65
C GLN A 202 -23.21 -6.80 -4.83
N VAL A 203 -22.21 -7.68 -4.98
CA VAL A 203 -21.27 -7.67 -6.13
C VAL A 203 -22.04 -7.76 -7.45
N LEU A 204 -22.94 -8.76 -7.54
CA LEU A 204 -23.74 -8.99 -8.74
C LEU A 204 -24.71 -7.82 -8.99
N LYS A 205 -25.31 -7.25 -7.94
CA LYS A 205 -26.17 -6.06 -8.06
C LYS A 205 -25.40 -4.87 -8.65
N GLN A 206 -24.16 -4.64 -8.23
CA GLN A 206 -23.35 -3.54 -8.76
C GLN A 206 -22.88 -3.78 -10.19
N LEU A 207 -22.39 -4.99 -10.51
CA LEU A 207 -22.06 -5.36 -11.90
C LEU A 207 -23.29 -5.28 -12.82
N SER A 208 -24.48 -5.62 -12.32
CA SER A 208 -25.72 -5.50 -13.08
C SER A 208 -26.23 -4.05 -13.20
N GLY A 209 -25.66 -3.09 -12.46
CA GLY A 209 -26.08 -1.69 -12.47
C GLY A 209 -25.89 -1.02 -13.83
N ASN A 210 -26.79 -0.13 -14.22
CA ASN A 210 -26.76 0.49 -15.55
C ASN A 210 -25.51 1.37 -15.75
N TRP A 211 -24.62 0.98 -16.67
CA TRP A 211 -23.38 1.70 -16.98
C TRP A 211 -23.45 2.32 -18.39
N CYS A 212 -22.85 3.50 -18.55
CA CYS A 212 -22.83 4.24 -19.81
C CYS A 212 -22.23 3.40 -20.94
N ASN A 213 -22.95 3.27 -22.06
CA ASN A 213 -22.50 2.59 -23.28
C ASN A 213 -21.83 1.22 -23.04
N THR A 214 -22.42 0.44 -22.13
CA THR A 214 -21.89 -0.87 -21.71
C THR A 214 -22.97 -1.94 -21.86
N SER A 215 -22.62 -3.06 -22.49
CA SER A 215 -23.46 -4.26 -22.56
C SER A 215 -22.79 -5.39 -21.79
N LYS A 216 -23.52 -6.09 -20.93
CA LYS A 216 -22.96 -6.99 -19.91
C LYS A 216 -23.67 -8.34 -19.90
N ILE A 217 -22.90 -9.40 -19.72
CA ILE A 217 -23.38 -10.74 -19.41
C ILE A 217 -22.60 -11.28 -18.21
N LEU A 218 -23.31 -11.56 -17.12
CA LEU A 218 -22.79 -12.20 -15.92
C LEU A 218 -23.20 -13.68 -15.93
N SER A 219 -22.37 -14.58 -15.40
CA SER A 219 -22.57 -16.03 -15.55
C SER A 219 -23.74 -16.61 -14.76
N CYS A 220 -24.20 -15.97 -13.68
CA CYS A 220 -25.28 -16.45 -12.83
C CYS A 220 -26.15 -15.31 -12.24
N GLN A 221 -27.33 -15.65 -11.67
CA GLN A 221 -28.15 -14.71 -10.88
C GLN A 221 -27.58 -14.52 -9.46
N ALA A 222 -28.09 -13.51 -8.73
CA ALA A 222 -27.63 -13.14 -7.38
C ALA A 222 -27.70 -14.29 -6.34
N ASP A 223 -28.62 -15.24 -6.53
CA ASP A 223 -28.91 -16.38 -5.66
C ASP A 223 -28.35 -17.72 -6.19
N GLN A 224 -27.51 -17.69 -7.24
CA GLN A 224 -26.99 -18.87 -7.92
C GLN A 224 -25.46 -18.92 -7.92
N GLU A 225 -24.90 -20.08 -8.29
CA GLU A 225 -23.45 -20.30 -8.39
C GLU A 225 -23.06 -20.65 -9.83
N SER A 226 -21.87 -20.20 -10.25
CA SER A 226 -21.28 -20.65 -11.52
C SER A 226 -20.77 -22.07 -11.38
N ARG A 227 -20.90 -22.87 -12.45
CA ARG A 227 -20.57 -24.30 -12.45
C ARG A 227 -19.48 -24.61 -13.45
N GLU A 228 -18.51 -25.39 -13.00
CA GLU A 228 -17.37 -25.86 -13.80
C GLU A 228 -17.21 -27.39 -13.70
N GLY A 229 -16.53 -27.99 -14.68
CA GLY A 229 -16.29 -29.43 -14.69
C GLY A 229 -15.82 -30.00 -16.04
N SER A 230 -15.22 -31.20 -15.98
CA SER A 230 -14.58 -31.90 -17.11
C SER A 230 -15.50 -32.22 -18.29
N LYS A 231 -16.82 -32.27 -18.08
CA LYS A 231 -17.80 -32.57 -19.14
C LYS A 231 -17.95 -31.45 -20.19
N TRP A 232 -17.54 -30.23 -19.88
CA TRP A 232 -17.61 -29.10 -20.80
C TRP A 232 -16.24 -28.88 -21.43
N GLY A 233 -16.07 -29.33 -22.68
CA GLY A 233 -14.85 -29.11 -23.46
C GLY A 233 -13.56 -29.76 -22.91
N GLY A 234 -13.66 -30.67 -21.93
CA GLY A 234 -12.50 -31.26 -21.25
C GLY A 234 -12.17 -30.66 -19.89
N GLY A 235 -12.90 -29.62 -19.45
CA GLY A 235 -12.69 -28.92 -18.16
C GLY A 235 -12.87 -27.42 -18.29
N HIS A 236 -14.10 -26.92 -18.16
CA HIS A 236 -14.45 -25.51 -18.31
C HIS A 236 -15.69 -25.11 -17.50
N GLY A 237 -15.89 -23.81 -17.30
CA GLY A 237 -17.16 -23.25 -16.86
C GLY A 237 -18.26 -23.47 -17.92
N VAL A 238 -19.45 -23.88 -17.48
CA VAL A 238 -20.61 -24.07 -18.38
C VAL A 238 -20.98 -22.79 -19.13
N PHE A 239 -20.82 -21.64 -18.47
CA PHE A 239 -21.06 -20.33 -19.05
C PHE A 239 -20.07 -20.05 -20.17
N THR A 240 -18.76 -20.12 -19.90
CA THR A 240 -17.69 -19.88 -20.87
C THR A 240 -17.81 -20.80 -22.08
N TYR A 241 -18.03 -22.09 -21.84
CA TYR A 241 -18.13 -23.10 -22.90
C TYR A 241 -19.30 -22.80 -23.85
N ILE A 242 -20.48 -22.49 -23.32
CA ILE A 242 -21.66 -22.18 -24.15
C ILE A 242 -21.51 -20.81 -24.81
N LEU A 243 -20.99 -19.80 -24.10
CA LEU A 243 -20.71 -18.46 -24.65
C LEU A 243 -19.83 -18.55 -25.90
N LEU A 244 -18.69 -19.24 -25.80
CA LEU A 244 -17.76 -19.38 -26.93
C LEU A 244 -18.34 -20.21 -28.07
N THR A 245 -19.17 -21.22 -27.76
CA THR A 245 -19.90 -21.99 -28.77
C THR A 245 -20.86 -21.10 -29.55
N LEU A 246 -21.60 -20.21 -28.87
CA LEU A 246 -22.50 -19.27 -29.53
C LEU A 246 -21.74 -18.22 -30.32
N LEU A 247 -20.70 -17.62 -29.74
CA LEU A 247 -19.88 -16.61 -30.41
C LEU A 247 -19.22 -17.15 -31.68
N SER A 248 -18.79 -18.42 -31.68
CA SER A 248 -18.14 -19.04 -32.84
C SER A 248 -19.09 -19.41 -33.98
N ASN A 249 -20.39 -19.57 -33.70
CA ASN A 249 -21.38 -20.08 -34.66
C ASN A 249 -22.46 -19.06 -35.06
N ALA A 250 -22.46 -17.87 -34.46
CA ALA A 250 -23.49 -16.87 -34.68
C ALA A 250 -23.21 -16.02 -35.94
N ALA A 251 -24.23 -15.87 -36.78
CA ALA A 251 -24.23 -14.89 -37.87
C ALA A 251 -24.53 -13.45 -37.39
N SER A 252 -25.18 -13.33 -36.23
CA SER A 252 -25.52 -12.08 -35.54
C SER A 252 -25.59 -12.33 -34.04
N TYR A 253 -25.22 -11.33 -33.23
CA TYR A 253 -25.23 -11.42 -31.77
C TYR A 253 -26.46 -10.77 -31.11
N GLU A 254 -27.47 -10.34 -31.88
CA GLU A 254 -28.70 -9.72 -31.35
C GLU A 254 -29.41 -10.60 -30.32
N HIS A 255 -29.47 -11.91 -30.55
CA HIS A 255 -30.13 -12.87 -29.66
C HIS A 255 -29.16 -13.63 -28.74
N LEU A 256 -27.89 -13.22 -28.70
CA LEU A 256 -26.86 -13.85 -27.87
C LEU A 256 -27.29 -13.93 -26.39
N PRO A 257 -27.82 -12.87 -25.76
CA PRO A 257 -28.23 -12.92 -24.35
C PRO A 257 -29.32 -13.97 -24.07
N GLN A 258 -30.39 -13.98 -24.86
CA GLN A 258 -31.54 -14.87 -24.64
C GLN A 258 -31.16 -16.33 -24.88
N GLU A 259 -30.37 -16.59 -25.92
CA GLU A 259 -29.96 -17.96 -26.26
C GLU A 259 -28.95 -18.51 -25.25
N LEU A 260 -28.00 -17.68 -24.80
CA LEU A 260 -27.06 -18.05 -23.75
C LEU A 260 -27.78 -18.36 -22.43
N GLN A 261 -28.73 -17.52 -22.01
CA GLN A 261 -29.55 -17.79 -20.84
C GLN A 261 -30.30 -19.11 -20.94
N ARG A 262 -30.96 -19.35 -22.07
CA ARG A 262 -31.74 -20.56 -22.32
C ARG A 262 -30.88 -21.82 -22.27
N LEU A 263 -29.70 -21.80 -22.89
CA LEU A 263 -28.82 -22.96 -22.97
C LEU A 263 -28.11 -23.25 -21.65
N VAL A 264 -27.59 -22.24 -20.95
CA VAL A 264 -26.93 -22.43 -19.64
C VAL A 264 -27.95 -22.92 -18.60
N SER A 265 -29.15 -22.32 -18.56
CA SER A 265 -30.21 -22.75 -17.65
C SER A 265 -30.65 -24.19 -17.94
N LYS A 266 -30.80 -24.55 -19.22
CA LYS A 266 -31.12 -25.94 -19.61
C LYS A 266 -30.01 -26.92 -19.21
N GLU A 267 -28.76 -26.61 -19.52
CA GLU A 267 -27.60 -27.48 -19.25
C GLU A 267 -27.35 -27.70 -17.75
N THR A 268 -27.75 -26.74 -16.92
CA THR A 268 -27.60 -26.80 -15.46
C THR A 268 -28.89 -27.19 -14.73
N ASN A 269 -29.97 -27.53 -15.44
CA ASN A 269 -31.30 -27.79 -14.87
C ASN A 269 -31.80 -26.65 -13.97
N GLY A 270 -31.65 -25.41 -14.43
CA GLY A 270 -32.11 -24.20 -13.74
C GLY A 270 -31.21 -23.72 -12.60
N LYS A 271 -30.09 -24.41 -12.33
CA LYS A 271 -29.18 -24.08 -11.23
C LYS A 271 -28.26 -22.89 -11.51
N GLN A 272 -28.11 -22.51 -12.78
CA GLN A 272 -27.35 -21.34 -13.22
C GLN A 272 -28.08 -20.69 -14.40
N THR A 273 -28.36 -19.40 -14.30
CA THR A 273 -29.02 -18.61 -15.34
C THR A 273 -28.28 -17.28 -15.47
N PRO A 274 -27.60 -17.03 -16.60
CA PRO A 274 -26.88 -15.78 -16.84
C PRO A 274 -27.74 -14.54 -16.63
N CYS A 275 -27.14 -13.48 -16.06
CA CYS A 275 -27.76 -12.16 -15.96
C CYS A 275 -27.26 -11.28 -17.11
N THR A 276 -28.13 -10.53 -17.78
CA THR A 276 -27.77 -9.79 -18.99
C THR A 276 -28.32 -8.37 -18.96
N ASP A 277 -27.55 -7.43 -19.49
CA ASP A 277 -27.92 -6.03 -19.63
C ASP A 277 -27.33 -5.44 -20.93
N GLY A 278 -28.05 -4.52 -21.57
CA GLY A 278 -27.61 -3.87 -22.81
C GLY A 278 -27.84 -4.66 -24.12
N ASN A 279 -27.33 -4.10 -25.22
CA ASN A 279 -27.53 -4.58 -26.59
C ASN A 279 -26.23 -5.15 -27.18
N PHE A 280 -26.30 -6.30 -27.84
CA PHE A 280 -25.14 -7.01 -28.42
C PHE A 280 -25.07 -6.98 -29.95
N THR A 281 -26.01 -6.34 -30.65
CA THR A 281 -26.09 -6.33 -32.12
C THR A 281 -24.81 -5.84 -32.82
N PHE A 282 -24.09 -4.88 -32.23
CA PHE A 282 -22.89 -4.27 -32.81
C PHE A 282 -21.57 -4.90 -32.28
N LEU A 283 -21.65 -6.00 -31.53
CA LEU A 283 -20.46 -6.76 -31.13
C LEU A 283 -19.73 -7.26 -32.39
N ASN A 284 -18.48 -6.87 -32.57
CA ASN A 284 -17.72 -7.21 -33.78
C ASN A 284 -16.52 -8.10 -33.46
N VAL A 285 -16.77 -9.39 -33.23
CA VAL A 285 -15.74 -10.43 -33.01
C VAL A 285 -15.75 -11.51 -34.11
N ALA A 286 -16.18 -11.14 -35.32
CA ALA A 286 -16.18 -12.02 -36.48
C ALA A 286 -14.89 -11.85 -37.31
N ALA A 287 -14.41 -12.94 -37.92
CA ALA A 287 -13.17 -12.99 -38.70
C ALA A 287 -13.11 -11.93 -39.82
N ARG A 288 -12.49 -10.79 -39.52
CA ARG A 288 -12.01 -9.83 -40.52
C ARG A 288 -10.49 -9.79 -40.42
N GLY A 289 -9.82 -10.06 -41.54
CA GLY A 289 -8.37 -10.14 -41.61
C GLY A 289 -7.71 -8.90 -40.98
N SER A 290 -6.97 -9.08 -39.90
CA SER A 290 -6.16 -8.01 -39.34
C SER A 290 -4.97 -7.73 -40.24
N LYS A 291 -4.73 -6.44 -40.49
CA LYS A 291 -3.41 -5.99 -40.89
C LYS A 291 -2.54 -6.05 -39.65
N SER A 292 -1.55 -6.94 -39.64
CA SER A 292 -0.54 -7.01 -38.60
C SER A 292 0.13 -5.63 -38.42
N ILE A 293 0.12 -5.09 -37.21
CA ILE A 293 0.97 -3.96 -36.89
C ILE A 293 2.43 -4.47 -36.92
N ASN A 294 3.24 -3.96 -37.86
CA ASN A 294 4.66 -4.29 -37.92
C ASN A 294 5.38 -3.62 -36.74
N ILE A 295 5.54 -4.38 -35.65
CA ILE A 295 6.44 -4.04 -34.53
C ILE A 295 7.86 -3.94 -35.09
N SER A 296 8.56 -2.84 -34.81
CA SER A 296 9.90 -2.63 -35.34
C SER A 296 10.94 -3.56 -34.68
N ALA A 297 12.03 -3.89 -35.40
CA ALA A 297 13.10 -4.71 -34.84
C ALA A 297 13.75 -4.06 -33.59
N GLU A 298 13.84 -2.73 -33.56
CA GLU A 298 14.40 -2.01 -32.41
C GLU A 298 13.46 -2.07 -31.20
N GLU A 299 12.15 -1.95 -31.42
CA GLU A 299 11.15 -2.08 -30.35
C GLU A 299 11.17 -3.48 -29.71
N GLN A 300 11.25 -4.53 -30.54
CA GLN A 300 11.41 -5.91 -30.06
C GLN A 300 12.71 -6.09 -29.26
N ARG A 301 13.80 -5.49 -29.74
CA ARG A 301 15.10 -5.54 -29.07
C ARG A 301 15.05 -4.85 -27.71
N LEU A 302 14.51 -3.64 -27.62
CA LEU A 302 14.39 -2.91 -26.36
C LEU A 302 13.49 -3.65 -25.36
N TYR A 303 12.39 -4.23 -25.83
CA TYR A 303 11.52 -5.07 -25.01
C TYR A 303 12.26 -6.30 -24.47
N ALA A 304 13.03 -6.99 -25.31
CA ALA A 304 13.85 -8.13 -24.90
C ALA A 304 14.93 -7.73 -23.87
N LEU A 305 15.58 -6.58 -24.05
CA LEU A 305 16.57 -6.05 -23.08
C LEU A 305 15.92 -5.71 -21.73
N CYS A 306 14.75 -5.08 -21.75
CA CYS A 306 13.99 -4.79 -20.54
C CYS A 306 13.65 -6.07 -19.77
N ASN A 307 13.12 -7.09 -20.44
CA ASN A 307 12.82 -8.39 -19.84
C ASN A 307 14.06 -9.12 -19.32
N GLY A 308 15.18 -9.04 -20.05
CA GLY A 308 16.46 -9.59 -19.60
C GLY A 308 16.95 -8.95 -18.29
N ALA A 309 16.83 -7.62 -18.17
CA ALA A 309 17.19 -6.90 -16.96
C ALA A 309 16.24 -7.22 -15.78
N LEU A 310 14.93 -7.33 -16.04
CA LEU A 310 13.96 -7.77 -15.03
C LEU A 310 14.30 -9.16 -14.47
N ALA A 311 14.62 -10.12 -15.35
CA ALA A 311 15.00 -11.47 -14.96
C ALA A 311 16.29 -11.51 -14.12
N GLN A 312 17.19 -10.54 -14.30
CA GLN A 312 18.43 -10.39 -13.53
C GLN A 312 18.27 -9.52 -12.28
N GLN A 313 17.06 -9.01 -12.01
CA GLN A 313 16.77 -8.06 -10.92
C GLN A 313 17.58 -6.75 -10.99
N THR A 314 18.08 -6.37 -12.17
CA THR A 314 18.77 -5.08 -12.39
C THR A 314 17.73 -3.99 -12.65
N LEU A 315 16.99 -3.61 -11.60
CA LEU A 315 15.81 -2.74 -11.72
C LEU A 315 16.18 -1.28 -12.02
N LEU A 316 17.09 -0.73 -11.22
CA LEU A 316 17.53 0.67 -11.29
C LEU A 316 19.03 0.79 -11.60
N GLU A 317 19.84 -0.14 -11.07
CA GLU A 317 21.29 -0.15 -11.25
C GLU A 317 21.78 -1.42 -11.97
N PRO A 318 22.85 -1.33 -12.79
CA PRO A 318 23.51 -0.08 -13.21
C PRO A 318 22.63 0.75 -14.14
N ALA A 319 22.60 2.08 -13.96
CA ALA A 319 21.65 2.99 -14.62
C ALA A 319 21.55 2.89 -16.15
N ALA A 320 22.60 2.46 -16.86
CA ALA A 320 22.61 2.34 -18.33
C ALA A 320 22.11 0.99 -18.87
N GLN A 321 21.92 0.00 -17.99
CA GLN A 321 21.54 -1.37 -18.37
C GLN A 321 20.40 -1.90 -17.49
N SER A 322 19.68 -1.00 -16.82
CA SER A 322 18.60 -1.36 -15.92
C SER A 322 17.28 -1.54 -16.68
N ALA A 323 16.37 -2.32 -16.08
CA ALA A 323 15.02 -2.48 -16.62
C ALA A 323 14.31 -1.12 -16.76
N PHE A 324 14.51 -0.21 -15.81
CA PHE A 324 14.03 1.17 -15.87
C PHE A 324 14.58 1.94 -17.09
N HIS A 325 15.88 1.82 -17.38
CA HIS A 325 16.50 2.48 -18.53
C HIS A 325 15.84 2.07 -19.85
N TYR A 326 15.74 0.77 -20.11
CA TYR A 326 15.14 0.26 -21.34
C TYR A 326 13.64 0.56 -21.42
N CYS A 327 12.93 0.49 -20.29
CA CYS A 327 11.52 0.86 -20.22
C CYS A 327 11.29 2.34 -20.58
N LYS A 328 12.13 3.27 -20.09
CA LYS A 328 12.05 4.68 -20.50
C LYS A 328 12.36 4.88 -21.98
N GLN A 329 13.29 4.13 -22.56
CA GLN A 329 13.55 4.19 -24.00
C GLN A 329 12.33 3.73 -24.81
N LEU A 330 11.68 2.62 -24.41
CA LEU A 330 10.42 2.17 -25.00
C LEU A 330 9.32 3.22 -24.90
N GLN A 331 9.11 3.80 -23.71
CA GLN A 331 8.11 4.86 -23.50
C GLN A 331 8.37 6.09 -24.39
N ASN A 332 9.63 6.50 -24.55
CA ASN A 332 9.97 7.70 -25.31
C ASN A 332 9.92 7.47 -26.83
N GLN A 333 10.37 6.31 -27.31
CA GLN A 333 10.47 6.02 -28.74
C GLN A 333 9.18 5.42 -29.31
N PHE A 334 8.46 4.62 -28.50
CA PHE A 334 7.28 3.86 -28.91
C PHE A 334 6.13 4.00 -27.89
N PRO A 335 5.69 5.23 -27.54
CA PRO A 335 4.73 5.46 -26.46
C PRO A 335 3.38 4.73 -26.63
N GLN A 336 2.95 4.51 -27.88
CA GLN A 336 1.66 3.90 -28.21
C GLN A 336 1.74 2.38 -28.47
N SER A 337 2.91 1.76 -28.32
CA SER A 337 3.12 0.34 -28.58
C SER A 337 2.60 -0.56 -27.45
N GLY A 338 1.95 -1.67 -27.81
CA GLY A 338 1.59 -2.77 -26.90
C GLY A 338 2.78 -3.33 -26.10
N LEU A 339 3.98 -3.42 -26.69
CA LEU A 339 5.19 -3.88 -25.99
C LEU A 339 5.66 -2.88 -24.95
N THR A 340 5.53 -1.57 -25.21
CA THR A 340 5.81 -0.53 -24.22
C THR A 340 4.92 -0.68 -23.01
N TYR A 341 3.60 -0.87 -23.19
CA TYR A 341 2.69 -1.08 -22.05
C TYR A 341 3.04 -2.33 -21.25
N LYS A 342 3.37 -3.44 -21.93
CA LYS A 342 3.80 -4.67 -21.25
C LYS A 342 5.05 -4.45 -20.41
N ALA A 343 6.08 -3.79 -20.95
CA ALA A 343 7.30 -3.48 -20.21
C ALA A 343 7.04 -2.56 -19.01
N VAL A 344 6.20 -1.53 -19.17
CA VAL A 344 5.82 -0.62 -18.08
C VAL A 344 5.11 -1.38 -16.98
N ALA A 345 4.14 -2.23 -17.32
CA ALA A 345 3.40 -3.00 -16.33
C ALA A 345 4.30 -3.97 -15.54
N GLN A 346 5.13 -4.75 -16.24
CA GLN A 346 6.07 -5.68 -15.62
C GLN A 346 7.07 -4.98 -14.69
N LEU A 347 7.62 -3.84 -15.13
CA LEU A 347 8.53 -3.06 -14.31
C LEU A 347 7.82 -2.42 -13.11
N THR A 348 6.63 -1.84 -13.31
CA THR A 348 5.83 -1.27 -12.23
C THR A 348 5.55 -2.31 -11.15
N ASP A 349 5.11 -3.52 -11.50
CA ASP A 349 4.90 -4.59 -10.53
C ASP A 349 6.15 -4.93 -9.73
N THR A 350 7.27 -5.05 -10.44
CA THR A 350 8.56 -5.38 -9.82
C THR A 350 9.03 -4.29 -8.87
N LEU A 351 8.84 -3.01 -9.22
CA LEU A 351 9.19 -1.86 -8.38
C LEU A 351 8.24 -1.70 -7.18
N LEU A 352 6.98 -2.08 -7.32
CA LEU A 352 6.00 -1.98 -6.23
C LEU A 352 6.05 -3.17 -5.26
N TRP A 353 6.71 -4.27 -5.65
CA TRP A 353 6.79 -5.48 -4.84
C TRP A 353 7.42 -5.26 -3.47
N LEU A 354 8.61 -4.64 -3.37
CA LEU A 354 9.29 -4.47 -2.08
C LEU A 354 8.51 -3.53 -1.14
N PRO A 355 8.08 -2.32 -1.57
CA PRO A 355 7.23 -1.46 -0.75
C PRO A 355 5.98 -2.18 -0.26
N GLN A 356 5.32 -2.94 -1.14
CA GLN A 356 4.14 -3.71 -0.76
C GLN A 356 4.50 -4.83 0.21
N ASN A 357 5.60 -5.56 0.00
CA ASN A 357 6.03 -6.63 0.90
C ASN A 357 6.31 -6.13 2.31
N ILE A 358 6.87 -4.93 2.45
CA ILE A 358 7.08 -4.29 3.75
C ILE A 358 5.72 -4.01 4.42
N ILE A 359 4.75 -3.46 3.69
CA ILE A 359 3.41 -3.21 4.21
C ILE A 359 2.73 -4.53 4.59
N ASP A 360 2.76 -5.54 3.72
CA ASP A 360 2.15 -6.85 3.94
C ASP A 360 2.71 -7.49 5.20
N LYS A 361 4.04 -7.49 5.36
CA LYS A 361 4.70 -8.00 6.56
C LYS A 361 4.32 -7.23 7.80
N TYR A 362 4.12 -5.91 7.70
CA TYR A 362 3.69 -5.10 8.83
C TYR A 362 2.24 -5.43 9.22
N VAL A 363 1.37 -5.63 8.23
CA VAL A 363 -0.04 -5.98 8.43
C VAL A 363 -0.20 -7.39 8.97
N LYS A 364 0.62 -8.34 8.48
CA LYS A 364 0.75 -9.70 9.00
C LYS A 364 1.54 -9.77 10.31
N GLU A 365 2.09 -8.63 10.75
CA GLU A 365 2.78 -8.49 12.02
C GLU A 365 4.04 -9.37 12.11
N GLU A 366 4.65 -9.64 10.95
CA GLU A 366 5.97 -10.27 10.78
C GLU A 366 7.11 -9.26 10.99
N ILE A 367 6.81 -7.97 10.75
CA ILE A 367 7.70 -6.83 11.07
C ILE A 367 6.94 -5.79 11.88
N TYR A 368 7.70 -4.95 12.58
CA TYR A 368 7.18 -4.03 13.58
C TYR A 368 7.66 -2.61 13.33
N ILE A 369 6.72 -1.66 13.38
CA ILE A 369 6.96 -0.24 13.12
C ILE A 369 6.38 0.57 14.29
N ASN A 370 7.23 1.06 15.19
CA ASN A 370 6.83 1.85 16.36
C ASN A 370 7.15 3.35 16.18
N PHE A 371 6.31 4.23 16.74
CA PHE A 371 6.58 5.66 16.86
C PHE A 371 6.44 6.20 18.30
N ILE A 372 6.01 5.41 19.29
CA ILE A 372 5.78 5.94 20.64
C ILE A 372 6.30 5.00 21.76
N PHE A 373 7.13 5.60 22.61
CA PHE A 373 7.56 5.30 23.99
C PHE A 373 8.85 4.57 24.35
N THR A 374 9.40 3.57 23.66
CA THR A 374 10.82 3.15 23.84
C THR A 374 11.19 2.08 22.82
N VAL A 375 12.50 1.96 22.58
CA VAL A 375 13.23 1.21 21.54
C VAL A 375 12.58 -0.11 21.14
N TYR A 376 12.29 -0.29 19.84
CA TYR A 376 12.64 -1.45 18.99
C TYR A 376 12.18 -1.13 17.54
N TYR A 377 13.09 -0.65 16.69
CA TYR A 377 12.88 -0.58 15.23
C TYR A 377 13.22 -1.94 14.62
N LYS A 378 12.37 -2.45 13.72
CA LYS A 378 12.68 -3.62 12.88
C LYS A 378 12.37 -3.39 11.40
N ILE A 379 12.48 -2.16 10.90
CA ILE A 379 12.73 -1.97 9.47
C ILE A 379 14.11 -1.36 9.30
N ASP A 380 14.95 -2.04 8.54
CA ASP A 380 16.23 -1.52 8.12
C ASP A 380 16.02 -0.19 7.37
N SER A 381 16.63 0.89 7.87
CA SER A 381 16.56 2.22 7.23
C SER A 381 17.00 2.17 5.77
N ASN A 382 17.90 1.25 5.40
CA ASN A 382 18.28 1.01 4.01
C ASN A 382 17.12 0.40 3.21
N LEU A 383 16.37 -0.54 3.79
CA LEU A 383 15.21 -1.15 3.14
C LEU A 383 14.11 -0.11 2.87
N LEU A 384 13.84 0.80 3.82
CA LEU A 384 12.92 1.93 3.61
C LEU A 384 13.41 2.87 2.51
N LYS A 385 14.71 3.17 2.47
CA LYS A 385 15.31 4.00 1.41
C LYS A 385 15.21 3.34 0.04
N THR A 386 15.48 2.04 -0.07
CA THR A 386 15.32 1.28 -1.32
C THR A 386 13.86 1.27 -1.77
N ALA A 387 12.91 1.05 -0.86
CA ALA A 387 11.49 1.14 -1.18
C ALA A 387 11.10 2.54 -1.70
N LEU A 388 11.62 3.61 -1.08
CA LEU A 388 11.40 4.99 -1.56
C LEU A 388 11.99 5.24 -2.96
N GLN A 389 13.17 4.70 -3.26
CA GLN A 389 13.78 4.79 -4.59
C GLN A 389 12.90 4.08 -5.64
N GLN A 390 12.43 2.87 -5.33
CA GLN A 390 11.56 2.11 -6.23
C GLN A 390 10.20 2.77 -6.44
N LEU A 391 9.57 3.30 -5.38
CA LEU A 391 8.34 4.08 -5.49
C LEU A 391 8.53 5.35 -6.33
N THR A 392 9.71 5.99 -6.23
CA THR A 392 10.02 7.16 -7.06
C THR A 392 10.16 6.78 -8.53
N ALA A 393 10.90 5.72 -8.84
CA ALA A 393 11.03 5.22 -10.19
C ALA A 393 9.67 4.76 -10.77
N ALA A 394 8.81 4.12 -9.97
CA ALA A 394 7.47 3.74 -10.40
C ALA A 394 6.64 4.96 -10.81
N LEU A 395 6.67 6.06 -10.03
CA LEU A 395 5.97 7.30 -10.36
C LEU A 395 6.49 7.98 -11.65
N ASP A 396 7.73 7.71 -12.06
CA ASP A 396 8.32 8.27 -13.30
C ASP A 396 7.88 7.55 -14.58
N ILE A 397 7.32 6.33 -14.45
CA ILE A 397 6.82 5.52 -15.56
C ILE A 397 5.30 5.37 -15.56
N ILE A 398 4.63 5.54 -14.42
CA ILE A 398 3.17 5.54 -14.31
C ILE A 398 2.64 6.95 -14.66
N LYS A 399 1.51 7.00 -15.36
CA LYS A 399 0.88 8.27 -15.75
C LYS A 399 0.28 9.02 -14.55
N PRO A 400 0.52 10.33 -14.37
CA PRO A 400 0.02 11.09 -13.22
C PRO A 400 -1.50 11.08 -13.01
N GLU A 401 -2.27 10.93 -14.09
CA GLU A 401 -3.74 10.94 -14.07
C GLU A 401 -4.34 9.61 -13.58
N SER A 402 -3.52 8.55 -13.52
CA SER A 402 -3.94 7.21 -13.13
C SER A 402 -4.32 7.10 -11.65
N MET A 403 -5.24 6.17 -11.36
CA MET A 403 -5.51 5.78 -9.98
C MET A 403 -4.26 5.11 -9.35
N LEU A 404 -3.54 4.31 -10.14
CA LEU A 404 -2.32 3.64 -9.71
C LEU A 404 -1.24 4.63 -9.27
N TYR A 405 -1.10 5.77 -9.96
CA TYR A 405 -0.19 6.85 -9.57
C TYR A 405 -0.58 7.45 -8.23
N LYS A 406 -1.87 7.75 -8.01
CA LYS A 406 -2.36 8.30 -6.73
C LYS A 406 -2.07 7.35 -5.57
N GLN A 407 -2.36 6.05 -5.74
CA GLN A 407 -2.07 5.02 -4.74
C GLN A 407 -0.56 4.87 -4.48
N THR A 408 0.24 4.83 -5.54
CA THR A 408 1.71 4.74 -5.44
C THR A 408 2.29 5.96 -4.73
N LYS A 409 1.76 7.15 -5.02
CA LYS A 409 2.16 8.40 -4.37
C LYS A 409 1.76 8.41 -2.90
N ALA A 410 0.56 7.95 -2.56
CA ALA A 410 0.11 7.79 -1.18
C ALA A 410 1.03 6.83 -0.39
N LYS A 411 1.41 5.68 -0.97
CA LYS A 411 2.41 4.77 -0.38
C LYS A 411 3.74 5.49 -0.15
N LYS A 412 4.27 6.22 -1.15
CA LYS A 412 5.52 6.97 -1.02
C LYS A 412 5.47 8.01 0.10
N LEU A 413 4.37 8.73 0.23
CA LEU A 413 4.18 9.70 1.31
C LEU A 413 4.15 9.02 2.69
N CYS A 414 3.50 7.86 2.82
CA CYS A 414 3.57 7.06 4.05
C CYS A 414 5.01 6.67 4.38
N PHE A 415 5.80 6.21 3.41
CA PHE A 415 7.20 5.86 3.63
C PHE A 415 8.07 7.08 3.98
N ASN A 416 7.82 8.24 3.38
CA ASN A 416 8.47 9.49 3.77
C ASN A 416 8.19 9.83 5.24
N PHE A 417 6.94 9.68 5.67
CA PHE A 417 6.59 9.84 7.08
C PHE A 417 7.36 8.86 7.95
N LEU A 418 7.39 7.57 7.60
CA LEU A 418 8.11 6.54 8.37
C LEU A 418 9.59 6.87 8.54
N VAL A 419 10.28 7.27 7.45
CA VAL A 419 11.70 7.64 7.49
C VAL A 419 11.94 8.94 8.27
N ALA A 420 11.07 9.94 8.13
CA ALA A 420 11.23 11.23 8.81
C ALA A 420 10.87 11.16 10.30
N ALA A 421 9.92 10.31 10.66
CA ALA A 421 9.48 10.05 12.02
C ALA A 421 10.51 9.25 12.84
N GLU A 422 11.58 8.70 12.23
CA GLU A 422 12.65 8.01 12.94
C GLU A 422 13.35 8.88 14.01
N GLN A 423 13.17 10.21 13.98
CA GLN A 423 14.11 11.14 14.62
C GLN A 423 13.65 11.81 15.92
N LYS A 424 12.34 11.92 16.27
CA LYS A 424 11.81 12.48 17.55
C LYS A 424 10.27 12.67 17.53
N ILE A 425 9.65 12.88 18.71
CA ILE A 425 8.23 13.31 18.84
C ILE A 425 7.98 14.65 18.10
N GLU A 426 8.92 15.59 18.18
CA GLU A 426 8.87 16.88 17.46
C GLU A 426 8.84 16.72 15.93
N ALA A 427 9.23 15.54 15.41
CA ALA A 427 9.16 15.24 13.99
C ALA A 427 7.72 15.01 13.51
N PHE A 428 6.74 14.74 14.39
CA PHE A 428 5.36 14.53 13.95
C PHE A 428 4.76 15.76 13.29
N GLU A 429 4.68 16.90 14.00
CA GLU A 429 4.06 18.12 13.48
C GLU A 429 4.69 18.56 12.16
N LYS A 430 6.02 18.42 12.05
CA LYS A 430 6.75 18.74 10.83
C LYS A 430 6.38 17.83 9.65
N ASN A 431 6.10 16.54 9.90
CA ASN A 431 5.95 15.53 8.86
C ASN A 431 4.50 15.03 8.68
N ARG A 432 3.54 15.47 9.52
CA ARG A 432 2.12 15.10 9.45
C ARG A 432 1.52 15.32 8.06
N HIS A 433 1.95 16.39 7.38
CA HIS A 433 1.50 16.72 6.03
C HIS A 433 1.62 15.55 5.03
N TYR A 434 2.60 14.65 5.20
CA TYR A 434 2.71 13.45 4.38
C TYR A 434 1.52 12.50 4.55
N LEU A 435 1.03 12.32 5.78
CA LEU A 435 -0.11 11.44 6.06
C LEU A 435 -1.42 12.08 5.58
N ASP A 436 -1.58 13.38 5.80
CA ASP A 436 -2.76 14.12 5.32
C ASP A 436 -2.85 14.07 3.78
N GLU A 437 -1.73 14.29 3.07
CA GLU A 437 -1.69 14.19 1.60
C GLU A 437 -1.89 12.74 1.13
N ALA A 438 -1.33 11.74 1.84
CA ALA A 438 -1.54 10.34 1.49
C ALA A 438 -3.02 9.94 1.56
N ILE A 439 -3.73 10.37 2.62
CA ILE A 439 -5.17 10.09 2.80
C ILE A 439 -6.01 10.84 1.77
N ALA A 440 -5.62 12.06 1.39
CA ALA A 440 -6.30 12.81 0.33
C ALA A 440 -6.18 12.13 -1.04
N LEU A 441 -5.04 11.49 -1.32
CA LEU A 441 -4.80 10.75 -2.56
C LEU A 441 -5.43 9.36 -2.56
N ASP A 442 -5.38 8.68 -1.42
CA ASP A 442 -5.94 7.35 -1.20
C ASP A 442 -6.62 7.27 0.18
N PRO A 443 -7.93 7.54 0.26
CA PRO A 443 -8.69 7.46 1.51
C PRO A 443 -8.73 6.05 2.13
N SER A 444 -8.35 5.02 1.37
CA SER A 444 -8.28 3.63 1.83
C SER A 444 -6.93 3.23 2.41
N ALA A 445 -5.94 4.13 2.44
CA ALA A 445 -4.61 3.86 2.97
C ALA A 445 -4.62 3.62 4.50
N VAL A 446 -4.84 2.37 4.92
CA VAL A 446 -4.96 1.97 6.34
C VAL A 446 -3.74 2.37 7.15
N LEU A 447 -2.54 2.18 6.59
CA LEU A 447 -1.29 2.58 7.23
C LEU A 447 -1.27 4.08 7.53
N ALA A 448 -1.76 4.93 6.61
CA ALA A 448 -1.78 6.37 6.80
C ALA A 448 -2.71 6.76 7.96
N HIS A 449 -3.93 6.22 7.97
CA HIS A 449 -4.91 6.43 9.04
C HIS A 449 -4.39 5.96 10.40
N ASN A 450 -3.71 4.81 10.46
CA ASN A 450 -3.15 4.28 11.70
C ASN A 450 -2.04 5.18 12.26
N ARG A 451 -1.12 5.62 11.38
CA ARG A 451 -0.04 6.51 11.77
C ARG A 451 -0.54 7.88 12.19
N LEU A 452 -1.52 8.42 11.48
CA LEU A 452 -2.10 9.71 11.79
C LEU A 452 -2.84 9.64 13.13
N GLY A 453 -3.68 8.63 13.32
CA GLY A 453 -4.45 8.45 14.55
C GLY A 453 -3.57 8.28 15.79
N LEU A 454 -2.55 7.43 15.72
CA LEU A 454 -1.60 7.23 16.83
C LEU A 454 -0.82 8.50 17.16
N ALA A 455 -0.39 9.23 16.14
CA ALA A 455 0.41 10.42 16.36
C ALA A 455 -0.43 11.60 16.89
N LEU A 456 -1.71 11.68 16.52
CA LEU A 456 -2.65 12.67 17.01
C LEU A 456 -3.08 12.48 18.48
N LEU A 457 -2.80 11.33 19.10
CA LEU A 457 -3.22 11.04 20.49
C LEU A 457 -2.84 12.11 21.51
N LYS A 458 -1.71 12.81 21.29
CA LYS A 458 -1.22 13.87 22.18
C LYS A 458 -1.68 15.28 21.80
N TYR A 459 -2.29 15.46 20.63
CA TYR A 459 -2.57 16.77 20.03
C TYR A 459 -4.06 17.00 19.81
N ASP A 460 -4.77 16.03 19.25
CA ASP A 460 -6.20 16.10 18.97
C ASP A 460 -6.84 14.72 19.08
N LEU A 461 -7.46 14.47 20.24
CA LEU A 461 -8.12 13.20 20.55
C LEU A 461 -9.32 12.92 19.64
N ASN A 462 -10.02 13.95 19.16
CA ASN A 462 -11.17 13.76 18.28
C ASN A 462 -10.71 13.32 16.89
N ALA A 463 -9.73 14.05 16.31
CA ALA A 463 -9.14 13.69 15.02
C ALA A 463 -8.40 12.34 15.08
N ALA A 464 -7.77 12.02 16.22
CA ALA A 464 -7.19 10.71 16.47
C ALA A 464 -8.27 9.62 16.38
N LYS A 465 -9.39 9.78 17.09
CA LYS A 465 -10.47 8.79 17.10
C LYS A 465 -11.05 8.55 15.72
N ILE A 466 -11.29 9.61 14.95
CA ILE A 466 -11.79 9.51 13.56
C ILE A 466 -10.83 8.67 12.71
N SER A 467 -9.53 8.97 12.76
CA SER A 467 -8.52 8.24 11.98
C SER A 467 -8.42 6.77 12.42
N LEU A 468 -8.43 6.50 13.73
CA LEU A 468 -8.37 5.15 14.28
C LEU A 468 -9.63 4.34 13.98
N ASP A 469 -10.81 4.95 14.03
CA ASP A 469 -12.05 4.30 13.61
C ASP A 469 -12.00 3.94 12.12
N LYS A 470 -11.41 4.79 11.30
CA LYS A 470 -11.20 4.46 9.89
C LYS A 470 -10.28 3.25 9.71
N THR A 471 -9.25 3.09 10.54
CA THR A 471 -8.41 1.86 10.51
C THR A 471 -9.19 0.61 10.90
N LEU A 472 -10.05 0.70 11.91
CA LEU A 472 -10.88 -0.42 12.32
C LEU A 472 -11.89 -0.79 11.24
N GLN A 473 -12.49 0.20 10.58
CA GLN A 473 -13.39 -0.02 9.44
C GLN A 473 -12.67 -0.71 8.28
N LEU A 474 -11.50 -0.20 7.88
CA LEU A 474 -10.76 -0.71 6.73
C LEU A 474 -10.03 -2.04 7.01
N ALA A 475 -9.67 -2.31 8.26
CA ALA A 475 -8.91 -3.48 8.67
C ALA A 475 -9.40 -4.00 10.05
N PRO A 476 -10.60 -4.63 10.09
CA PRO A 476 -11.25 -5.03 11.34
C PRO A 476 -10.61 -6.25 12.02
N ASN A 477 -9.76 -7.02 11.33
CA ASN A 477 -9.06 -8.15 11.92
C ASN A 477 -7.59 -7.82 12.24
N TRP A 478 -7.16 -6.59 11.99
CA TRP A 478 -5.77 -6.20 12.14
C TRP A 478 -5.54 -5.85 13.60
N SER A 479 -4.63 -6.57 14.28
CA SER A 479 -4.48 -6.40 15.72
C SER A 479 -3.89 -5.03 16.08
N TYR A 480 -3.15 -4.40 15.15
CA TYR A 480 -2.71 -3.01 15.30
C TYR A 480 -3.83 -1.97 15.27
N SER A 481 -4.95 -2.20 14.57
CA SER A 481 -6.14 -1.35 14.67
C SER A 481 -6.68 -1.35 16.12
N HIS A 482 -6.72 -2.54 16.72
CA HIS A 482 -7.17 -2.75 18.10
C HIS A 482 -6.18 -2.18 19.11
N ASN A 483 -4.88 -2.40 18.88
CA ASN A 483 -3.82 -1.81 19.67
C ASN A 483 -3.93 -0.29 19.69
N ALA A 484 -4.14 0.34 18.53
CA ALA A 484 -4.24 1.78 18.44
C ALA A 484 -5.48 2.35 19.17
N LEU A 485 -6.63 1.66 19.09
CA LEU A 485 -7.80 2.01 19.90
C LEU A 485 -7.58 1.77 21.40
N GLY A 486 -6.89 0.71 21.78
CA GLY A 486 -6.49 0.47 23.16
C GLY A 486 -5.60 1.61 23.69
N MET A 487 -4.63 2.06 22.89
CA MET A 487 -3.81 3.23 23.21
C MET A 487 -4.65 4.51 23.32
N TYR A 488 -5.61 4.73 22.42
CA TYR A 488 -6.54 5.86 22.52
C TYR A 488 -7.28 5.88 23.86
N TYR A 489 -7.89 4.77 24.27
CA TYR A 489 -8.61 4.72 25.54
C TYR A 489 -7.69 4.80 26.76
N ASN A 490 -6.45 4.33 26.65
CA ASN A 490 -5.44 4.55 27.69
C ASN A 490 -5.10 6.04 27.84
N PHE A 491 -4.92 6.77 26.74
CA PHE A 491 -4.70 8.23 26.76
C PHE A 491 -5.91 8.99 27.33
N MET A 492 -7.13 8.48 27.13
CA MET A 492 -8.36 8.99 27.74
C MET A 492 -8.56 8.56 29.20
N GLU A 493 -7.61 7.81 29.77
CA GLU A 493 -7.67 7.21 31.12
C GLU A 493 -8.87 6.28 31.33
N ASN A 494 -9.50 5.80 30.25
CA ASN A 494 -10.53 4.78 30.30
C ASN A 494 -9.89 3.39 30.26
N TYR A 495 -9.29 3.02 31.39
CA TYR A 495 -8.45 1.84 31.51
C TYR A 495 -9.20 0.53 31.20
N GLN A 496 -10.46 0.38 31.64
CA GLN A 496 -11.22 -0.85 31.35
C GLN A 496 -11.45 -1.04 29.85
N LEU A 497 -11.87 0.02 29.15
CA LEU A 497 -12.11 -0.08 27.71
C LEU A 497 -10.80 -0.28 26.94
N SER A 498 -9.70 0.30 27.44
CA SER A 498 -8.36 0.06 26.91
C SER A 498 -7.94 -1.42 27.02
N ILE A 499 -8.14 -2.04 28.19
CA ILE A 499 -7.91 -3.48 28.42
C ILE A 499 -8.73 -4.32 27.43
N ASP A 500 -10.02 -4.01 27.27
CA ASP A 500 -10.91 -4.75 26.37
C ASP A 500 -10.41 -4.69 24.92
N TRP A 501 -9.96 -3.52 24.44
CA TRP A 501 -9.41 -3.36 23.09
C TRP A 501 -8.08 -4.09 22.91
N PHE A 502 -7.16 -4.03 23.87
CA PHE A 502 -5.92 -4.80 23.78
C PHE A 502 -6.18 -6.31 23.79
N ASN A 503 -7.12 -6.79 24.62
CA ASN A 503 -7.51 -8.21 24.64
C ASN A 503 -8.17 -8.65 23.32
N LYS A 504 -9.00 -7.81 22.70
CA LYS A 504 -9.51 -8.08 21.34
C LYS A 504 -8.37 -8.23 20.35
N GLY A 505 -7.38 -7.34 20.39
CA GLY A 505 -6.16 -7.47 19.59
C GLY A 505 -5.45 -8.80 19.84
N LYS A 506 -5.31 -9.23 21.10
CA LYS A 506 -4.59 -10.46 21.46
C LYS A 506 -5.32 -11.71 20.95
N ASN A 507 -6.65 -11.66 20.96
CA ASN A 507 -7.48 -12.75 20.41
C ASN A 507 -7.35 -12.85 18.90
N LEU A 508 -7.10 -11.74 18.20
CA LEU A 508 -6.82 -11.72 16.76
C LEU A 508 -5.39 -12.20 16.46
N ASN A 509 -4.41 -11.72 17.22
CA ASN A 509 -3.02 -12.18 17.11
C ASN A 509 -2.29 -12.24 18.46
N ALA A 510 -2.10 -13.47 18.95
CA ALA A 510 -1.36 -13.74 20.19
C ALA A 510 0.17 -13.57 20.06
N ASN A 511 0.69 -13.36 18.84
CA ASN A 511 2.11 -13.15 18.58
C ASN A 511 2.48 -11.67 18.39
N ASN A 512 1.58 -10.73 18.68
CA ASN A 512 1.90 -9.30 18.65
C ASN A 512 2.41 -8.81 20.03
N PRO A 513 3.72 -8.55 20.18
CA PRO A 513 4.30 -8.17 21.48
C PRO A 513 3.79 -6.82 22.01
N PHE A 514 3.35 -5.90 21.13
CA PHE A 514 2.89 -4.56 21.54
C PHE A 514 1.63 -4.61 22.40
N LEU A 515 0.74 -5.57 22.14
CA LEU A 515 -0.50 -5.71 22.91
C LEU A 515 -0.20 -6.15 24.34
N TYR A 516 0.77 -7.05 24.52
CA TYR A 516 1.21 -7.52 25.83
C TYR A 516 1.94 -6.40 26.59
N GLY A 517 2.86 -5.69 25.93
CA GLY A 517 3.56 -4.56 26.56
C GLY A 517 2.64 -3.41 26.96
N ASN A 518 1.65 -3.08 26.11
CA ASN A 518 0.68 -2.05 26.44
C ASN A 518 -0.27 -2.47 27.57
N LEU A 519 -0.71 -3.73 27.61
CA LEU A 519 -1.47 -4.26 28.75
C LEU A 519 -0.63 -4.29 30.03
N ALA A 520 0.63 -4.70 29.95
CA ALA A 520 1.52 -4.75 31.08
C ALA A 520 1.72 -3.36 31.69
N TYR A 521 1.98 -2.35 30.83
CA TYR A 521 2.08 -0.95 31.26
C TYR A 521 0.76 -0.46 31.88
N LEU A 522 -0.38 -0.85 31.33
CA LEU A 522 -1.69 -0.46 31.87
C LEU A 522 -1.99 -1.10 33.24
N TYR A 523 -1.70 -2.38 33.40
CA TYR A 523 -1.78 -3.08 34.70
C TYR A 523 -0.81 -2.49 35.71
N TYR A 524 0.38 -2.12 35.27
CA TYR A 524 1.36 -1.44 36.11
C TYR A 524 0.81 -0.09 36.60
N ARG A 525 0.25 0.73 35.70
CA ARG A 525 -0.36 2.02 36.02
C ARG A 525 -1.55 1.91 36.99
N THR A 526 -2.29 0.80 36.92
CA THR A 526 -3.43 0.49 37.78
C THR A 526 -3.06 -0.30 39.04
N ARG A 527 -1.76 -0.54 39.28
CA ARG A 527 -1.17 -1.25 40.43
C ARG A 527 -1.48 -2.75 40.52
N GLU A 528 -1.87 -3.35 39.41
CA GLU A 528 -2.05 -4.79 39.26
C GLU A 528 -0.72 -5.44 38.85
N TYR A 529 0.27 -5.35 39.74
CA TYR A 529 1.67 -5.68 39.44
C TYR A 529 1.91 -7.14 39.07
N ASP A 530 1.11 -8.05 39.62
CA ASP A 530 1.10 -9.48 39.30
C ASP A 530 0.68 -9.72 37.84
N LYS A 531 -0.36 -9.02 37.38
CA LYS A 531 -0.81 -9.06 35.98
C LYS A 531 0.20 -8.40 35.05
N ALA A 532 0.74 -7.24 35.43
CA ALA A 532 1.76 -6.54 34.65
C ALA A 532 3.00 -7.43 34.42
N LEU A 533 3.45 -8.11 35.49
CA LEU A 533 4.58 -9.04 35.45
C LEU A 533 4.33 -10.22 34.50
N LEU A 534 3.11 -10.76 34.48
CA LEU A 534 2.71 -11.83 33.57
C LEU A 534 2.75 -11.38 32.10
N GLU A 535 2.19 -10.21 31.81
CA GLU A 535 2.10 -9.68 30.45
C GLU A 535 3.47 -9.28 29.89
N TRP A 536 4.35 -8.63 30.66
CA TRP A 536 5.72 -8.32 30.22
C TRP A 536 6.58 -9.57 29.97
N LYS A 537 6.42 -10.62 30.79
CA LYS A 537 7.07 -11.92 30.53
C LYS A 537 6.58 -12.53 29.22
N ALA A 538 5.26 -12.53 29.00
CA ALA A 538 4.67 -13.03 27.76
C ALA A 538 5.12 -12.22 26.53
N GLN A 539 5.19 -10.89 26.62
CA GLN A 539 5.77 -10.04 25.58
C GLN A 539 7.19 -10.50 25.24
N SER A 540 8.03 -10.71 26.25
CA SER A 540 9.43 -11.11 26.05
C SER A 540 9.56 -12.48 25.39
N ASP A 541 8.72 -13.45 25.77
CA ASP A 541 8.67 -14.77 25.14
C ASP A 541 8.21 -14.70 23.67
N ILE A 542 7.28 -13.78 23.35
CA ILE A 542 6.85 -13.51 21.98
C ILE A 542 7.98 -12.87 21.18
N ASP A 543 8.64 -11.85 21.73
CA ASP A 543 9.76 -11.18 21.07
C ASP A 543 10.91 -12.14 20.76
N LEU A 544 11.21 -13.05 21.70
CA LEU A 544 12.21 -14.08 21.50
C LEU A 544 11.82 -15.07 20.39
N ARG A 545 10.54 -15.49 20.34
CA ARG A 545 10.02 -16.36 19.26
C ARG A 545 10.01 -15.67 17.90
N ASN A 546 9.71 -14.37 17.86
CA ASN A 546 9.63 -13.58 16.63
C ASN A 546 11.01 -13.08 16.13
N GLY A 547 12.08 -13.38 16.87
CA GLY A 547 13.44 -12.91 16.56
C GLY A 547 13.51 -11.38 16.47
N THR A 548 12.70 -10.66 17.25
CA THR A 548 12.75 -9.19 17.36
C THR A 548 13.78 -8.73 18.37
N LEU A 549 14.08 -9.59 19.33
CA LEU A 549 15.12 -9.37 20.31
C LEU A 549 16.45 -9.88 19.71
N TRP A 550 17.31 -8.94 19.26
CA TRP A 550 18.70 -9.22 18.83
C TRP A 550 19.58 -9.75 19.97
N LEU A 551 19.07 -9.64 21.19
CA LEU A 551 19.60 -10.12 22.46
C LEU A 551 18.55 -11.08 23.04
N THR A 552 18.91 -12.10 23.81
CA THR A 552 17.88 -12.86 24.51
C THR A 552 17.14 -11.94 25.51
N PRO A 553 15.87 -12.19 25.92
CA PRO A 553 15.21 -11.46 27.01
C PRO A 553 16.11 -11.23 28.22
N LYS A 554 16.92 -12.24 28.52
CA LYS A 554 17.87 -12.25 29.63
C LYS A 554 19.10 -11.36 29.42
N ASP A 555 19.25 -10.76 28.25
CA ASP A 555 20.28 -9.82 27.85
C ASP A 555 19.72 -8.43 27.49
N SER A 556 18.40 -8.19 27.63
CA SER A 556 17.79 -6.87 27.41
C SER A 556 17.65 -6.10 28.72
N VAL A 557 18.24 -4.90 28.77
CA VAL A 557 18.11 -4.02 29.95
C VAL A 557 16.66 -3.54 30.14
N GLY A 558 15.95 -3.22 29.05
CA GLY A 558 14.57 -2.73 29.13
C GLY A 558 13.62 -3.73 29.79
N TYR A 559 13.78 -5.02 29.47
CA TYR A 559 13.02 -6.10 30.09
C TYR A 559 13.19 -6.11 31.61
N TYR A 560 14.42 -6.06 32.12
CA TYR A 560 14.64 -6.06 33.57
C TYR A 560 14.21 -4.74 34.24
N MET A 561 14.26 -3.60 33.54
CA MET A 561 13.72 -2.33 34.07
C MET A 561 12.22 -2.48 34.39
N GLU A 562 11.45 -3.06 33.47
CA GLU A 562 10.02 -3.31 33.65
C GLU A 562 9.75 -4.28 34.82
N LEU A 563 10.51 -5.37 34.91
CA LEU A 563 10.38 -6.34 36.00
C LEU A 563 10.73 -5.76 37.38
N VAL A 564 11.79 -4.94 37.48
CA VAL A 564 12.20 -4.30 38.75
C VAL A 564 11.03 -3.49 39.32
N LEU A 565 10.36 -2.71 38.48
CA LEU A 565 9.24 -1.88 38.89
C LEU A 565 8.06 -2.72 39.41
N CYS A 566 7.73 -3.82 38.73
CA CYS A 566 6.73 -4.79 39.20
C CYS A 566 7.08 -5.40 40.55
N TYR A 567 8.31 -5.91 40.72
CA TYR A 567 8.73 -6.57 41.96
C TYR A 567 8.80 -5.58 43.13
N MET A 568 9.23 -4.34 42.89
CA MET A 568 9.16 -3.27 43.88
C MET A 568 7.71 -3.00 44.31
N GLY A 569 6.77 -2.92 43.36
CA GLY A 569 5.34 -2.76 43.65
C GLY A 569 4.74 -3.92 44.45
N LEU A 570 5.18 -5.15 44.18
CA LEU A 570 4.83 -6.36 44.92
C LEU A 570 5.55 -6.50 46.28
N GLN A 571 6.49 -5.60 46.59
CA GLN A 571 7.39 -5.69 47.75
C GLN A 571 8.29 -6.94 47.75
N ASP A 572 8.51 -7.56 46.58
CA ASP A 572 9.45 -8.67 46.41
C ASP A 572 10.87 -8.12 46.16
N ILE A 573 11.49 -7.70 47.26
CA ILE A 573 12.84 -7.11 47.26
C ILE A 573 13.87 -8.07 46.66
N VAL A 574 13.73 -9.38 46.90
CA VAL A 574 14.70 -10.39 46.45
C VAL A 574 14.72 -10.49 44.93
N GLN A 575 13.54 -10.55 44.30
CA GLN A 575 13.44 -10.60 42.84
C GLN A 575 13.83 -9.27 42.19
N ALA A 576 13.49 -8.14 42.80
CA ALA A 576 13.91 -6.83 42.30
C ALA A 576 15.46 -6.71 42.28
N GLU A 577 16.15 -7.13 43.35
CA GLU A 577 17.61 -7.14 43.38
C GLU A 577 18.22 -8.10 42.35
N GLN A 578 17.58 -9.25 42.13
CA GLN A 578 18.04 -10.19 41.11
C GLN A 578 17.99 -9.57 39.72
N CYS A 579 16.93 -8.83 39.40
CA CYS A 579 16.83 -8.12 38.13
C CYS A 579 17.91 -7.04 38.00
N LEU A 580 18.20 -6.27 39.07
CA LEU A 580 19.29 -5.28 39.06
C LEU A 580 20.67 -5.92 38.84
N ARG A 581 20.93 -7.12 39.38
CA ARG A 581 22.18 -7.85 39.13
C ARG A 581 22.32 -8.28 37.67
N GLU A 582 21.23 -8.71 37.04
CA GLU A 582 21.24 -9.03 35.60
C GLU A 582 21.44 -7.78 34.74
N MET A 583 20.82 -6.65 35.10
CA MET A 583 21.08 -5.37 34.42
C MET A 583 22.54 -4.95 34.54
N GLU A 584 23.16 -5.13 35.71
CA GLU A 584 24.59 -4.85 35.93
C GLU A 584 25.47 -5.77 35.08
N ARG A 585 25.13 -7.06 34.96
CA ARG A 585 25.81 -8.00 34.07
C ARG A 585 25.74 -7.53 32.60
N ILE A 586 24.57 -7.08 32.14
CA ILE A 586 24.36 -6.60 30.78
C ILE A 586 25.09 -5.27 30.54
N SER A 587 25.15 -4.37 31.53
CA SER A 587 25.76 -3.05 31.36
C SER A 587 27.25 -3.11 31.00
N PHE A 588 27.95 -4.21 31.28
CA PHE A 588 29.34 -4.41 30.88
C PHE A 588 29.55 -4.47 29.36
N SER A 589 28.55 -4.88 28.57
CA SER A 589 28.64 -4.96 27.11
C SER A 589 28.14 -3.71 26.38
N LEU A 590 27.57 -2.74 27.10
CA LEU A 590 27.02 -1.51 26.52
C LEU A 590 28.11 -0.48 26.20
N HIS A 591 27.81 0.38 25.22
CA HIS A 591 28.65 1.54 24.88
C HIS A 591 28.64 2.57 26.01
N SER A 592 29.63 3.47 26.05
CA SER A 592 29.89 4.33 27.21
C SER A 592 28.69 5.14 27.71
N GLN A 593 27.88 5.71 26.81
CA GLN A 593 26.70 6.50 27.19
C GLN A 593 25.55 5.62 27.71
N ASP A 594 25.20 4.54 26.99
CA ASP A 594 24.13 3.63 27.40
C ASP A 594 24.48 2.95 28.72
N LYS A 595 25.72 2.51 28.88
CA LYS A 595 26.25 1.95 30.12
C LYS A 595 26.06 2.91 31.30
N ARG A 596 26.35 4.20 31.11
CA ARG A 596 26.18 5.22 32.14
C ARG A 596 24.71 5.39 32.52
N ASN A 597 23.81 5.48 31.53
CA ASN A 597 22.38 5.61 31.77
C ASN A 597 21.82 4.41 32.56
N VAL A 598 22.21 3.19 32.17
CA VAL A 598 21.79 1.96 32.83
C VAL A 598 22.34 1.88 34.26
N ASN A 599 23.61 2.24 34.47
CA ASN A 599 24.20 2.26 35.80
C ASN A 599 23.54 3.29 36.72
N ASN A 600 23.18 4.47 36.21
CA ASN A 600 22.44 5.48 36.98
C ASN A 600 21.08 4.93 37.45
N TYR A 601 20.34 4.27 36.55
CA TYR A 601 19.08 3.62 36.90
C TYR A 601 19.28 2.52 37.97
N ILE A 602 20.31 1.68 37.83
CA ILE A 602 20.62 0.63 38.81
C ILE A 602 20.90 1.23 40.19
N MET A 603 21.72 2.28 40.27
CA MET A 603 22.05 2.97 41.52
C MET A 603 20.79 3.53 42.18
N GLU A 604 19.92 4.18 41.40
CA GLU A 604 18.66 4.71 41.91
C GLU A 604 17.75 3.62 42.49
N LYS A 605 17.51 2.54 41.73
CA LYS A 605 16.61 1.47 42.19
C LYS A 605 17.21 0.70 43.37
N ARG A 606 18.54 0.55 43.43
CA ARG A 606 19.23 -0.01 44.60
C ARG A 606 19.01 0.85 45.84
N ALA A 607 19.09 2.18 45.72
CA ALA A 607 18.80 3.11 46.82
C ALA A 607 17.34 2.99 47.29
N CYS A 608 16.39 2.86 46.37
CA CYS A 608 14.98 2.61 46.69
C CYS A 608 14.81 1.31 47.49
N LEU A 609 15.42 0.21 47.03
CA LEU A 609 15.34 -1.09 47.71
C LEU A 609 15.94 -1.03 49.12
N GLU A 610 17.05 -0.31 49.32
CA GLU A 610 17.61 -0.11 50.67
C GLU A 610 16.67 0.69 51.58
N ALA A 611 16.00 1.70 51.06
CA ALA A 611 14.98 2.43 51.81
C ALA A 611 13.76 1.53 52.13
N MET A 612 13.33 0.65 51.22
CA MET A 612 12.27 -0.34 51.46
C MET A 612 12.64 -1.34 52.57
N LYS A 613 13.92 -1.69 52.69
CA LYS A 613 14.45 -2.52 53.79
C LYS A 613 14.56 -1.77 55.13
N GLY A 614 14.36 -0.45 55.14
CA GLY A 614 14.56 0.41 56.31
C GLY A 614 15.98 0.94 56.49
N ASN A 615 16.90 0.68 55.55
CA ASN A 615 18.29 1.10 55.61
C ASN A 615 18.48 2.52 55.04
N MET A 616 17.86 3.52 55.69
CA MET A 616 17.81 4.90 55.16
C MET A 616 19.18 5.54 54.96
N GLU A 617 20.14 5.28 55.84
CA GLU A 617 21.50 5.81 55.69
C GLU A 617 22.16 5.31 54.40
N LYS A 618 22.04 4.01 54.12
CA LYS A 618 22.58 3.40 52.91
C LYS A 618 21.88 3.92 51.65
N ALA A 619 20.56 4.09 51.71
CA ALA A 619 19.80 4.70 50.62
C ALA A 619 20.27 6.12 50.31
N LEU A 620 20.46 6.97 51.32
CA LEU A 620 20.95 8.34 51.16
C LEU A 620 22.35 8.39 50.54
N ASN A 621 23.25 7.49 50.96
CA ASN A 621 24.60 7.40 50.41
C ASN A 621 24.60 7.02 48.92
N GLU A 622 23.76 6.07 48.51
CA GLU A 622 23.60 5.66 47.10
C GLU A 622 23.05 6.83 46.26
N TYR A 623 22.06 7.57 46.78
CA TYR A 623 21.57 8.77 46.10
C TYR A 623 22.62 9.87 46.00
N GLU A 624 23.42 10.09 47.04
CA GLU A 624 24.50 11.09 46.99
C GLU A 624 25.54 10.71 45.94
N ALA A 625 25.88 9.42 45.83
CA ALA A 625 26.77 8.91 44.79
C ALA A 625 26.16 9.09 43.38
N LEU A 626 24.88 8.79 43.20
CA LEU A 626 24.15 9.01 41.96
C LEU A 626 24.17 10.49 41.54
N PHE A 627 23.83 11.41 42.45
CA PHE A 627 23.81 12.85 42.15
C PHE A 627 25.20 13.40 41.79
N LYS A 628 26.27 12.85 42.39
CA LYS A 628 27.65 13.17 42.00
C LYS A 628 27.99 12.67 40.59
N ASN A 629 27.43 11.54 40.19
CA ASN A 629 27.66 10.93 38.87
C ASN A 629 26.86 11.59 37.72
N LEU A 630 25.76 12.29 38.02
CA LEU A 630 24.94 13.00 37.02
C LEU A 630 25.62 14.29 36.52
N LEU A 631 25.48 14.59 35.23
CA LEU A 631 25.91 15.87 34.65
C LEU A 631 25.04 17.01 35.22
N PRO A 632 25.55 18.23 35.33
CA PRO A 632 24.81 19.37 35.89
C PRO A 632 23.44 19.64 35.22
N ASP A 633 23.34 19.44 33.90
CA ASP A 633 22.12 19.58 33.10
C ASP A 633 21.15 18.39 33.26
N GLU A 634 21.67 17.18 33.50
CA GLU A 634 20.88 15.98 33.79
C GLU A 634 20.20 16.05 35.16
N ARG A 635 20.83 16.67 36.17
CA ARG A 635 20.38 16.69 37.56
C ARG A 635 18.95 17.22 37.73
N SER A 636 18.59 18.29 37.04
CA SER A 636 17.25 18.88 37.11
C SER A 636 16.18 17.97 36.50
N THR A 637 16.44 17.39 35.33
CA THR A 637 15.54 16.45 34.64
C THR A 637 15.40 15.14 35.41
N TYR A 638 16.52 14.62 35.94
CA TYR A 638 16.55 13.41 36.76
C TYR A 638 15.75 13.61 38.04
N THR A 639 15.88 14.77 38.69
CA THR A 639 15.14 15.13 39.91
C THR A 639 13.66 15.38 39.62
N MET A 640 13.31 15.97 38.48
CA MET A 640 11.91 16.16 38.08
C MET A 640 11.24 14.80 37.80
N ASN A 641 11.89 13.91 37.04
CA ASN A 641 11.40 12.54 36.83
C ASN A 641 11.32 11.77 38.15
N TYR A 642 12.33 11.90 39.02
CA TYR A 642 12.35 11.36 40.36
C TYR A 642 11.13 11.79 41.19
N PHE A 643 10.76 13.08 41.19
CA PHE A 643 9.58 13.54 41.92
C PHE A 643 8.26 13.13 41.24
N THR A 644 8.20 13.15 39.92
CA THR A 644 7.02 12.71 39.16
C THR A 644 6.75 11.21 39.40
N ASP A 645 7.80 10.39 39.50
CA ASP A 645 7.73 8.96 39.82
C ASP A 645 7.63 8.69 41.33
N ALA A 646 8.14 9.57 42.19
CA ALA A 646 7.96 9.54 43.65
C ALA A 646 6.49 9.65 44.05
N TYR A 647 5.74 10.52 43.38
CA TYR A 647 4.29 10.63 43.55
C TYR A 647 3.52 9.47 42.88
N SER A 648 4.20 8.61 42.10
CA SER A 648 3.58 7.46 41.41
C SER A 648 3.56 6.15 42.22
N ASN A 649 3.86 6.19 43.53
CA ASN A 649 3.61 5.14 44.55
C ASN A 649 4.65 4.00 44.68
N TYR A 650 5.84 4.11 44.08
CA TYR A 650 6.91 3.09 44.20
C TYR A 650 8.03 3.47 45.16
N TYR A 651 8.14 4.75 45.52
CA TYR A 651 9.15 5.20 46.47
C TYR A 651 8.61 4.98 47.88
N PRO A 652 9.43 4.45 48.80
CA PRO A 652 9.05 4.38 50.19
C PRO A 652 8.61 5.77 50.63
N ASN A 653 7.39 5.94 51.15
CA ASN A 653 6.92 7.22 51.70
C ASN A 653 7.97 7.79 52.67
N THR A 654 8.65 6.90 53.40
CA THR A 654 9.76 7.21 54.31
C THR A 654 10.93 7.95 53.66
N LEU A 655 11.20 7.75 52.37
CA LEU A 655 12.29 8.39 51.62
C LEU A 655 11.89 9.76 51.08
N VAL A 656 10.72 9.86 50.46
CA VAL A 656 10.24 11.10 49.84
C VAL A 656 9.84 12.16 50.87
N THR A 657 9.46 11.76 52.08
CA THR A 657 9.25 12.69 53.21
C THR A 657 10.50 12.88 54.07
N ASN A 658 11.65 12.29 53.71
CA ASN A 658 12.86 12.37 54.51
C ASN A 658 13.55 13.73 54.33
N LYS A 659 13.72 14.47 55.42
CA LYS A 659 14.36 15.80 55.41
C LYS A 659 15.78 15.79 54.84
N HIS A 660 16.60 14.78 55.17
CA HIS A 660 17.98 14.68 54.68
C HIS A 660 18.01 14.36 53.19
N PHE A 661 17.06 13.56 52.70
CA PHE A 661 16.92 13.32 51.27
C PHE A 661 16.54 14.61 50.53
N ILE A 662 15.60 15.41 51.05
CA ILE A 662 15.22 16.71 50.49
C ILE A 662 16.42 17.68 50.49
N GLU A 663 17.19 17.72 51.57
CA GLU A 663 18.42 18.53 51.66
C GLU A 663 19.46 18.08 50.62
N LEU A 664 19.61 16.77 50.43
CA LEU A 664 20.50 16.19 49.42
C LEU A 664 20.06 16.60 48.01
N VAL A 665 18.78 16.51 47.69
CA VAL A 665 18.23 16.95 46.42
C VAL A 665 18.50 18.45 46.22
N ASN A 666 18.20 19.29 47.19
CA ASN A 666 18.42 20.75 47.12
C ASN A 666 19.90 21.11 46.95
N LYS A 667 20.82 20.35 47.56
CA LYS A 667 22.26 20.54 47.46
C LYS A 667 22.78 20.31 46.03
N TYR A 668 22.28 19.27 45.36
CA TYR A 668 22.75 18.89 44.02
C TYR A 668 21.91 19.49 42.89
N CYS A 669 20.70 19.97 43.20
CA CYS A 669 19.74 20.58 42.27
C CYS A 669 19.24 21.93 42.80
N PRO A 670 20.11 22.96 42.93
CA PRO A 670 19.72 24.27 43.46
C PRO A 670 18.67 24.95 42.54
N ALA A 671 17.65 25.53 43.19
CA ALA A 671 16.38 25.95 42.62
C ALA A 671 16.45 26.84 41.36
N GLY A 672 15.54 26.57 40.43
CA GLY A 672 15.32 27.32 39.19
C GLY A 672 14.29 26.69 38.22
N LYS A 673 13.81 25.47 38.49
CA LYS A 673 12.67 24.82 37.83
C LYS A 673 11.90 23.99 38.85
#